data_AF-A0A9P6YP72-F1
#
_entry.id   AF-A0A9P6YP72-F1
#
_cell.length_a   1.000
_cell.length_b   1.000
_cell.length_c   1.000
_cell.angle_alpha   90.00
_cell.angle_beta   90.00
_cell.angle_gamma   90.00
#
_symmetry.space_group_name_H-M   'P 1'
#
loop_
_entity.id
_entity.type
_entity.pdbx_description
1 polymer ?
#
loop_
_entity_poly.entity_id
_entity_poly.type
_entity_poly.pdbx_seq_one_letter_code
_entity_poly.pdbx_strand_id
1 'polypeptide(L)'
;MLLIQHYSIAFKRSLYQFTLLKQQQRRGMKAYIQIVGQHTPEGPPSVILHYDSQRYIFNVREGTQRLCVQEKVRLGKANHIFLSRTSWDCVGGLTGLLLTLTDAGVKKIHLHGGKNLSHFIAATRRFAYRTSSTLEVNEFDEKKEFSDKNLSVKPVIALPQLPGQKRPFEKVDEEEEEVTVEKETGSDSKRLVGNEADNYRQQVIASMFSDKSNNNKSATAIDANCTPRHPLRNNKKGGNDNQINYLRQPLPYTRPYPAAISYICQGATLPRKFNKDAALALGVRPGPLYGQLHKGQSVTLEDGRVVTQDMVCDPPKPGHVFMLIDCPSVAYIDQLIGSEKFKEFQTGGKQQANVILHFLGNDVIHDERYKQWVASFGENTDHVFSSQELCRQDVQFTSHALCQVKLSKLDETIFPVPKYSVTPELNISDIDGLPTKSFALDSMATYNLEPKRNLEYLNRPIFDHTNRELPEIKAIENNKEYNDAADLARLEASKVDISQAFPGHDVEVITLGTGSSIPAKYRNVSATLVKIPDYGSIMLDAGEGTYGQMIRRFGIESLEREMRSLGCIFVSHLHADHHLGVIQLIRKWYEANGDKTSCLTVIAPRVFRDWLNEYCQVEFVGNRRRLKFISNENLLTHRQAYPDEMTALNNVKKRLGFSLVRPIEVIHCRWAYGLSIEHENGWKLV
;
A
#
# COMPACT_ATOMS: atom_id res chain seq x y z
N MET A 1 -33.24 -6.99 29.60
CA MET A 1 -32.30 -7.30 30.70
C MET A 1 -31.00 -8.00 30.25
N LEU A 2 -30.95 -8.65 29.07
CA LEU A 2 -29.74 -9.28 28.50
C LEU A 2 -28.71 -8.30 27.89
N LEU A 3 -29.10 -7.04 27.62
CA LEU A 3 -28.20 -6.00 27.09
C LEU A 3 -27.23 -5.42 28.13
N ILE A 4 -27.51 -5.55 29.43
CA ILE A 4 -26.68 -4.95 30.51
C ILE A 4 -25.52 -5.88 30.91
N GLN A 5 -25.65 -7.20 30.71
CA GLN A 5 -24.57 -8.16 31.03
C GLN A 5 -23.42 -8.14 30.01
N HIS A 6 -23.69 -7.85 28.73
CA HIS A 6 -22.63 -7.74 27.72
C HIS A 6 -21.72 -6.53 27.92
N TYR A 7 -22.24 -5.40 28.44
CA TYR A 7 -21.42 -4.24 28.78
C TYR A 7 -20.56 -4.44 30.03
N SER A 8 -21.03 -5.24 31.01
CA SER A 8 -20.27 -5.51 32.25
C SER A 8 -19.03 -6.38 32.01
N ILE A 9 -19.11 -7.36 31.10
CA ILE A 9 -17.99 -8.25 30.76
C ILE A 9 -16.93 -7.52 29.90
N ALA A 10 -17.37 -6.65 28.98
CA ALA A 10 -16.47 -5.80 28.20
C ALA A 10 -15.72 -4.78 29.07
N PHE A 11 -16.40 -4.21 30.07
CA PHE A 11 -15.79 -3.25 31.02
C PHE A 11 -14.81 -3.92 31.99
N LYS A 12 -15.12 -5.13 32.48
CA LYS A 12 -14.19 -5.90 33.34
C LYS A 12 -12.96 -6.43 32.60
N ARG A 13 -13.08 -6.84 31.32
CA ARG A 13 -11.92 -7.17 30.47
C ARG A 13 -11.06 -5.95 30.17
N SER A 14 -11.68 -4.79 29.93
CA SER A 14 -10.98 -3.51 29.77
C SER A 14 -10.18 -3.14 31.02
N LEU A 15 -10.77 -3.27 32.22
CA LEU A 15 -10.06 -3.01 33.48
C LEU A 15 -8.91 -4.01 33.72
N TYR A 16 -9.06 -5.29 33.40
CA TYR A 16 -7.99 -6.28 33.59
C TYR A 16 -6.79 -6.01 32.67
N GLN A 17 -7.04 -5.63 31.42
CA GLN A 17 -6.00 -5.14 30.49
C GLN A 17 -5.39 -3.80 30.93
N PHE A 18 -6.19 -2.89 31.49
CA PHE A 18 -5.72 -1.61 32.03
C PHE A 18 -4.85 -1.78 33.28
N THR A 19 -5.13 -2.80 34.10
CA THR A 19 -4.38 -3.09 35.33
C THR A 19 -3.05 -3.79 35.02
N LEU A 20 -3.02 -4.67 34.01
CA LEU A 20 -1.78 -5.23 33.43
C LEU A 20 -0.90 -4.16 32.76
N LEU A 21 -1.51 -3.15 32.11
CA LEU A 21 -0.80 -2.00 31.54
C LEU A 21 -0.23 -1.05 32.62
N LYS A 22 -0.92 -0.86 33.75
CA LYS A 22 -0.43 -0.05 34.87
C LYS A 22 0.62 -0.75 35.74
N GLN A 23 0.57 -2.07 35.89
CA GLN A 23 1.60 -2.81 36.65
C GLN A 23 2.92 -2.97 35.89
N GLN A 24 2.97 -2.65 34.59
CA GLN A 24 4.21 -2.62 33.79
C GLN A 24 4.81 -1.22 33.59
N GLN A 25 4.24 -0.15 34.18
CA GLN A 25 4.69 1.24 34.04
C GLN A 25 6.00 1.60 34.79
N ARG A 26 6.85 0.60 35.04
CA ARG A 26 8.25 0.75 35.45
C ARG A 26 9.14 -0.18 34.61
N ARG A 27 9.24 0.07 33.31
CA ARG A 27 10.24 -0.52 32.40
C ARG A 27 10.32 0.36 31.15
N GLY A 28 11.48 0.41 30.50
CA GLY A 28 11.83 1.35 29.42
C GLY A 28 10.85 1.36 28.23
N MET A 29 11.07 2.28 27.31
CA MET A 29 10.29 2.42 26.06
C MET A 29 10.19 1.05 25.38
N LYS A 30 9.00 0.62 24.93
CA LYS A 30 8.89 -0.61 24.13
C LYS A 30 9.01 -0.26 22.65
N ALA A 31 10.13 -0.64 22.03
CA ALA A 31 10.35 -0.55 20.59
C ALA A 31 10.26 -1.94 19.93
N TYR A 32 9.45 -2.07 18.89
CA TYR A 32 9.33 -3.31 18.13
C TYR A 32 8.90 -3.04 16.69
N ILE A 33 9.24 -3.97 15.80
CA ILE A 33 8.88 -3.96 14.38
C ILE A 33 7.75 -4.95 14.17
N GLN A 34 6.63 -4.51 13.60
CA GLN A 34 5.49 -5.35 13.25
C GLN A 34 5.39 -5.50 11.73
N ILE A 35 5.40 -6.74 11.24
CA ILE A 35 5.24 -7.05 9.82
C ILE A 35 3.75 -7.07 9.49
N VAL A 36 3.23 -6.02 8.86
CA VAL A 36 1.78 -5.90 8.61
C VAL A 36 1.31 -6.75 7.44
N GLY A 37 2.12 -6.87 6.40
CA GLY A 37 1.85 -7.76 5.28
C GLY A 37 3.16 -8.36 4.81
N GLN A 38 3.15 -9.66 4.48
CA GLN A 38 4.29 -10.32 3.84
C GLN A 38 4.29 -10.06 2.33
N HIS A 39 5.34 -10.54 1.65
CA HIS A 39 5.42 -10.51 0.20
C HIS A 39 4.26 -11.31 -0.40
N THR A 40 3.64 -10.74 -1.43
CA THR A 40 2.60 -11.38 -2.24
C THR A 40 2.84 -10.98 -3.69
N PRO A 41 2.20 -11.62 -4.68
CA PRO A 41 2.28 -11.15 -6.07
C PRO A 41 1.78 -9.70 -6.28
N GLU A 42 1.12 -9.10 -5.28
CA GLU A 42 0.70 -7.71 -5.28
C GLU A 42 1.84 -6.72 -4.94
N GLY A 43 2.93 -7.19 -4.31
CA GLY A 43 4.06 -6.34 -3.93
C GLY A 43 4.80 -6.78 -2.65
N PRO A 44 5.86 -6.04 -2.28
CA PRO A 44 6.69 -6.32 -1.13
C PRO A 44 5.97 -6.09 0.20
N PRO A 45 6.57 -6.52 1.33
CA PRO A 45 6.01 -6.32 2.66
C PRO A 45 5.70 -4.86 3.00
N SER A 46 4.73 -4.68 3.89
CA SER A 46 4.50 -3.42 4.63
C SER A 46 4.80 -3.66 6.10
N VAL A 47 5.57 -2.75 6.71
CA VAL A 47 6.09 -2.90 8.07
C VAL A 47 5.80 -1.66 8.88
N ILE A 48 5.52 -1.81 10.18
CA ILE A 48 5.34 -0.70 11.11
C ILE A 48 6.35 -0.83 12.24
N LEU A 49 7.14 0.22 12.45
CA LEU A 49 7.95 0.39 13.64
C LEU A 49 7.12 1.09 14.72
N HIS A 50 7.04 0.46 15.88
CA HIS A 50 6.29 0.94 17.02
C HIS A 50 7.23 1.51 18.07
N TYR A 51 6.97 2.76 18.45
CA TYR A 51 7.38 3.34 19.72
C TYR A 51 6.14 3.77 20.51
N ASP A 52 6.30 4.00 21.81
CA ASP A 52 5.20 4.49 22.65
C ASP A 52 4.67 5.84 22.18
N SER A 53 5.56 6.70 21.66
CA SER A 53 5.22 8.07 21.23
C SER A 53 4.81 8.18 19.77
N GLN A 54 5.31 7.29 18.89
CA GLN A 54 5.23 7.45 17.43
C GLN A 54 5.21 6.09 16.73
N ARG A 55 4.67 6.05 15.50
CA ARG A 55 4.78 4.90 14.60
C ARG A 55 5.32 5.36 13.25
N TYR A 56 6.15 4.51 12.65
CA TYR A 56 6.73 4.73 11.34
C TYR A 56 6.32 3.57 10.44
N ILE A 57 5.78 3.86 9.26
CA ILE A 57 5.38 2.84 8.29
C ILE A 57 6.44 2.75 7.21
N PHE A 58 6.82 1.54 6.83
CA PHE A 58 7.69 1.27 5.69
C PHE A 58 6.91 0.49 4.64
N ASN A 59 6.81 1.07 3.44
CA ASN A 59 5.96 0.66 2.32
C ASN A 59 4.46 0.61 2.60
N VAL A 60 3.68 0.87 1.56
CA VAL A 60 2.21 0.85 1.61
C VAL A 60 1.67 0.22 0.32
N ARG A 61 1.75 -1.10 0.25
CA ARG A 61 1.13 -1.85 -0.86
C ARG A 61 -0.39 -1.81 -0.79
N GLU A 62 -1.05 -2.21 -1.87
CA GLU A 62 -2.50 -2.42 -1.87
C GLU A 62 -2.91 -3.38 -0.74
N GLY A 63 -3.97 -3.03 -0.01
CA GLY A 63 -4.51 -3.82 1.08
C GLY A 63 -3.88 -3.53 2.45
N THR A 64 -2.81 -2.74 2.57
CA THR A 64 -2.13 -2.46 3.85
C THR A 64 -3.09 -1.87 4.90
N GLN A 65 -3.93 -0.91 4.51
CA GLN A 65 -4.94 -0.35 5.43
C GLN A 65 -5.98 -1.40 5.86
N ARG A 66 -6.39 -2.30 4.94
CA ARG A 66 -7.33 -3.37 5.22
C ARG A 66 -6.75 -4.41 6.18
N LEU A 67 -5.47 -4.73 6.03
CA LEU A 67 -4.74 -5.62 6.94
C LEU A 67 -4.71 -5.05 8.36
N CYS A 68 -4.50 -3.73 8.47
CA CYS A 68 -4.58 -3.05 9.77
C CYS A 68 -5.98 -3.17 10.40
N VAL A 69 -7.05 -3.05 9.62
CA VAL A 69 -8.44 -3.23 10.10
C VAL A 69 -8.69 -4.68 10.53
N GLN A 70 -8.27 -5.65 9.71
CA GLN A 70 -8.40 -7.08 9.94
C GLN A 70 -7.72 -7.50 11.25
N GLU A 71 -6.48 -7.04 11.48
CA GLU A 71 -5.63 -7.41 12.62
C GLU A 71 -5.70 -6.41 13.78
N LYS A 72 -6.60 -5.40 13.68
CA LYS A 72 -6.81 -4.36 14.69
C LYS A 72 -5.54 -3.54 15.02
N VAL A 73 -4.65 -3.40 14.05
CA VAL A 73 -3.45 -2.55 14.15
C VAL A 73 -3.90 -1.09 14.08
N ARG A 74 -3.71 -0.35 15.17
CA ARG A 74 -4.10 1.08 15.23
C ARG A 74 -3.16 1.93 14.36
N LEU A 75 -3.68 2.97 13.72
CA LEU A 75 -2.88 3.84 12.87
C LEU A 75 -2.76 5.29 13.36
N GLY A 76 -3.48 5.68 14.41
CA GLY A 76 -3.55 7.08 14.87
C GLY A 76 -2.24 7.74 15.36
N LYS A 77 -1.12 7.00 15.45
CA LYS A 77 0.23 7.55 15.72
C LYS A 77 1.20 7.41 14.55
N ALA A 78 0.72 6.94 13.39
CA ALA A 78 1.51 6.80 12.19
C ALA A 78 1.49 8.12 11.41
N ASN A 79 2.54 8.90 11.55
CA ASN A 79 2.72 10.18 10.86
C ASN A 79 3.96 10.24 9.97
N HIS A 80 4.82 9.23 10.00
CA HIS A 80 5.97 9.08 9.09
C HIS A 80 5.79 7.82 8.27
N ILE A 81 5.85 7.95 6.95
CA ILE A 81 5.75 6.84 6.00
C ILE A 81 6.98 6.89 5.10
N PHE A 82 7.77 5.81 5.06
CA PHE A 82 8.95 5.64 4.23
C PHE A 82 8.64 4.65 3.10
N LEU A 83 8.96 5.01 1.86
CA LEU A 83 8.66 4.23 0.66
C LEU A 83 9.96 3.85 -0.03
N SER A 84 10.27 2.55 -0.02
CA SER A 84 11.50 2.04 -0.62
C SER A 84 11.52 2.26 -2.14
N ARG A 85 10.36 2.30 -2.80
CA ARG A 85 10.23 2.65 -4.22
C ARG A 85 9.02 3.53 -4.46
N THR A 86 9.14 4.44 -5.43
CA THR A 86 7.99 5.17 -5.99
C THR A 86 7.35 4.37 -7.14
N SER A 87 7.14 3.07 -6.92
CA SER A 87 6.47 2.15 -7.85
C SER A 87 5.16 1.64 -7.26
N TRP A 88 4.19 1.26 -8.08
CA TRP A 88 2.85 0.91 -7.59
C TRP A 88 2.86 -0.23 -6.57
N ASP A 89 3.81 -1.18 -6.67
CA ASP A 89 3.98 -2.26 -5.69
C ASP A 89 4.19 -1.75 -4.25
N CYS A 90 4.82 -0.58 -4.08
CA CYS A 90 5.14 0.02 -2.79
C CYS A 90 4.20 1.17 -2.39
N VAL A 91 3.49 1.77 -3.36
CA VAL A 91 2.64 2.97 -3.13
C VAL A 91 1.15 2.77 -3.43
N GLY A 92 0.73 1.62 -3.96
CA GLY A 92 -0.64 1.41 -4.43
C GLY A 92 -1.72 1.57 -3.36
N GLY A 93 -1.39 1.30 -2.09
CA GLY A 93 -2.28 1.54 -0.95
C GLY A 93 -2.10 2.91 -0.28
N LEU A 94 -1.14 3.73 -0.74
CA LEU A 94 -0.76 4.97 -0.07
C LEU A 94 -1.89 6.00 -0.07
N THR A 95 -2.55 6.20 -1.22
CA THR A 95 -3.64 7.18 -1.33
C THR A 95 -4.78 6.81 -0.39
N GLY A 96 -5.22 5.56 -0.38
CA GLY A 96 -6.25 5.07 0.53
C GLY A 96 -5.85 5.23 2.01
N LEU A 97 -4.61 4.87 2.35
CA LEU A 97 -4.07 5.03 3.69
C LEU A 97 -4.05 6.50 4.14
N LEU A 98 -3.65 7.44 3.29
CA LEU A 98 -3.61 8.88 3.60
C LEU A 98 -4.99 9.42 3.99
N LEU A 99 -6.02 9.03 3.24
CA LEU A 99 -7.41 9.39 3.54
C LEU A 99 -7.82 8.80 4.90
N THR A 100 -7.54 7.52 5.12
CA THR A 100 -7.83 6.82 6.39
C THR A 100 -7.11 7.44 7.59
N LEU A 101 -5.82 7.80 7.46
CA LEU A 101 -5.06 8.45 8.54
C LEU A 101 -5.64 9.81 8.91
N THR A 102 -6.02 10.58 7.90
CA THR A 102 -6.63 11.90 8.07
C THR A 102 -7.98 11.80 8.76
N ASP A 103 -8.82 10.85 8.32
CA ASP A 103 -10.14 10.60 8.90
C ASP A 103 -10.04 10.01 10.32
N ALA A 104 -8.94 9.31 10.62
CA ALA A 104 -8.58 8.86 11.97
C ALA A 104 -8.00 9.98 12.87
N GLY A 105 -7.84 11.20 12.35
CA GLY A 105 -7.43 12.39 13.12
C GLY A 105 -5.92 12.65 13.17
N VAL A 106 -5.11 12.01 12.32
CA VAL A 106 -3.67 12.28 12.23
C VAL A 106 -3.44 13.65 11.57
N LYS A 107 -3.05 14.65 12.36
CA LYS A 107 -2.97 16.06 11.93
C LYS A 107 -1.84 16.39 10.95
N LYS A 108 -0.67 15.79 11.15
CA LYS A 108 0.51 16.03 10.32
C LYS A 108 1.02 14.69 9.82
N ILE A 109 1.18 14.55 8.50
CA ILE A 109 1.68 13.35 7.85
C ILE A 109 2.92 13.74 7.03
N HIS A 110 3.96 12.94 7.14
CA HIS A 110 5.22 13.08 6.43
C HIS A 110 5.46 11.84 5.57
N LEU A 111 5.63 12.04 4.28
CA LEU A 111 6.04 11.01 3.33
C LEU A 111 7.53 11.18 3.04
N HIS A 112 8.23 10.06 3.00
CA HIS A 112 9.65 9.96 2.73
C HIS A 112 9.87 8.92 1.65
N GLY A 113 10.62 9.22 0.61
CA GLY A 113 10.85 8.27 -0.48
C GLY A 113 11.79 8.81 -1.54
N GLY A 114 11.80 8.17 -2.70
CA GLY A 114 12.65 8.58 -3.82
C GLY A 114 12.08 9.70 -4.66
N LYS A 115 12.83 10.04 -5.70
CA LYS A 115 12.40 10.96 -6.76
C LYS A 115 11.01 10.58 -7.29
N ASN A 116 10.25 11.58 -7.72
CA ASN A 116 8.87 11.49 -8.25
C ASN A 116 7.78 11.21 -7.21
N LEU A 117 8.09 11.08 -5.92
CA LEU A 117 7.06 10.90 -4.89
C LEU A 117 6.12 12.11 -4.83
N SER A 118 6.64 13.33 -4.92
CA SER A 118 5.86 14.56 -4.97
C SER A 118 4.99 14.63 -6.22
N HIS A 119 5.52 14.15 -7.36
CA HIS A 119 4.75 14.07 -8.61
C HIS A 119 3.58 13.09 -8.46
N PHE A 120 3.83 11.89 -7.91
CA PHE A 120 2.78 10.91 -7.63
C PHE A 120 1.66 11.50 -6.78
N ILE A 121 1.99 12.10 -5.63
CA ILE A 121 0.99 12.67 -4.73
C ILE A 121 0.24 13.82 -5.42
N ALA A 122 0.94 14.74 -6.08
CA ALA A 122 0.31 15.84 -6.80
C ALA A 122 -0.61 15.36 -7.94
N ALA A 123 -0.32 14.22 -8.56
CA ALA A 123 -1.14 13.65 -9.62
C ALA A 123 -2.50 13.16 -9.07
N THR A 124 -2.57 12.77 -7.79
CA THR A 124 -3.83 12.36 -7.14
C THR A 124 -4.80 13.51 -6.82
N ARG A 125 -4.44 14.78 -7.13
CA ARG A 125 -5.16 16.01 -6.73
C ARG A 125 -6.65 16.07 -7.08
N ARG A 126 -7.11 15.24 -8.02
CA ARG A 126 -8.50 15.21 -8.47
C ARG A 126 -9.39 14.26 -7.66
N PHE A 127 -8.80 13.42 -6.80
CA PHE A 127 -9.53 12.42 -6.01
C PHE A 127 -8.99 12.22 -4.58
N ALA A 128 -7.84 12.79 -4.23
CA ALA A 128 -7.30 12.80 -2.89
C ALA A 128 -7.24 14.23 -2.33
N TYR A 129 -8.11 14.53 -1.36
CA TYR A 129 -8.21 15.86 -0.74
C TYR A 129 -8.72 15.76 0.70
N ARG A 130 -8.11 16.50 1.64
CA ARG A 130 -8.57 16.63 3.04
C ARG A 130 -8.24 18.00 3.65
N THR A 131 -9.12 18.47 4.55
CA THR A 131 -9.01 19.79 5.23
C THR A 131 -8.68 19.70 6.73
N SER A 132 -8.43 18.50 7.23
CA SER A 132 -8.20 18.23 8.65
C SER A 132 -6.75 17.88 8.99
N SER A 133 -5.88 17.79 7.97
CA SER A 133 -4.48 17.39 8.08
C SER A 133 -3.59 18.08 7.05
N THR A 134 -2.30 18.20 7.37
CA THR A 134 -1.24 18.66 6.45
C THR A 134 -0.37 17.49 5.99
N LEU A 135 0.06 17.53 4.74
CA LEU A 135 0.96 16.53 4.14
C LEU A 135 2.28 17.18 3.72
N GLU A 136 3.39 16.61 4.17
CA GLU A 136 4.75 17.04 3.82
C GLU A 136 5.44 15.89 3.07
N VAL A 137 5.98 16.16 1.88
CA VAL A 137 6.62 15.13 1.04
C VAL A 137 8.11 15.42 0.91
N ASN A 138 8.92 14.48 1.40
CA ASN A 138 10.36 14.56 1.47
C ASN A 138 10.98 13.53 0.53
N GLU A 139 11.62 14.00 -0.54
CA GLU A 139 12.37 13.15 -1.46
C GLU A 139 13.83 13.07 -1.03
N PHE A 140 14.32 11.84 -0.83
CA PHE A 140 15.71 11.56 -0.52
C PHE A 140 16.60 11.75 -1.74
N ASP A 141 17.82 12.20 -1.47
CA ASP A 141 18.96 12.15 -2.36
C ASP A 141 20.14 11.51 -1.61
N GLU A 142 21.34 11.49 -2.21
CA GLU A 142 22.50 10.86 -1.58
C GLU A 142 22.89 11.46 -0.22
N LYS A 143 22.53 12.74 0.02
CA LYS A 143 22.95 13.53 1.19
C LYS A 143 21.83 13.73 2.22
N LYS A 144 20.57 13.73 1.79
CA LYS A 144 19.42 13.92 2.68
C LYS A 144 19.18 12.69 3.53
N GLU A 145 19.22 12.88 4.84
CA GLU A 145 18.85 11.89 5.85
C GLU A 145 17.64 12.41 6.63
N PHE A 146 16.94 11.51 7.31
CA PHE A 146 15.86 11.86 8.23
C PHE A 146 16.33 11.64 9.67
N SER A 147 15.95 12.54 10.59
CA SER A 147 16.19 12.33 12.01
C SER A 147 15.11 13.02 12.85
N ASP A 148 14.60 12.32 13.84
CA ASP A 148 13.76 12.85 14.91
C ASP A 148 14.22 12.35 16.29
N LYS A 149 13.40 12.56 17.32
CA LYS A 149 13.71 12.17 18.69
C LYS A 149 13.83 10.66 18.93
N ASN A 150 13.23 9.81 18.08
CA ASN A 150 13.22 8.36 18.26
C ASN A 150 14.07 7.65 17.18
N LEU A 151 14.18 8.21 15.98
CA LEU A 151 14.68 7.51 14.80
C LEU A 151 15.53 8.43 13.91
N SER A 152 16.70 7.94 13.53
CA SER A 152 17.51 8.44 12.41
C SER A 152 17.48 7.43 11.27
N VAL A 153 17.34 7.90 10.03
CA VAL A 153 17.23 7.07 8.83
C VAL A 153 18.20 7.58 7.78
N LYS A 154 19.14 6.71 7.37
CA LYS A 154 20.06 6.95 6.25
C LYS A 154 19.58 6.16 5.03
N PRO A 155 19.25 6.81 3.91
CA PRO A 155 18.87 6.12 2.68
C PRO A 155 20.10 5.62 1.93
N VAL A 156 19.99 4.43 1.35
CA VAL A 156 20.91 3.85 0.36
C VAL A 156 20.13 3.65 -0.92
N ILE A 157 20.45 4.41 -1.96
CA ILE A 157 19.73 4.42 -3.23
C ILE A 157 20.50 3.52 -4.21
N ALA A 158 19.80 2.53 -4.79
CA ALA A 158 20.31 1.66 -5.84
C ALA A 158 19.43 1.82 -7.10
N LEU A 159 20.10 1.97 -8.25
CA LEU A 159 19.51 1.92 -9.58
C LEU A 159 19.87 0.60 -10.27
N PRO A 160 19.00 0.08 -11.15
CA PRO A 160 19.27 -1.17 -11.86
C PRO A 160 20.41 -0.97 -12.87
N GLN A 161 21.37 -1.90 -12.90
CA GLN A 161 22.38 -2.04 -13.93
C GLN A 161 22.05 -3.26 -14.80
N LEU A 162 21.92 -3.08 -16.11
CA LEU A 162 21.72 -4.18 -17.05
C LEU A 162 23.09 -4.72 -17.52
N PRO A 163 23.31 -6.06 -17.54
CA PRO A 163 24.56 -6.63 -18.03
C PRO A 163 24.89 -6.16 -19.45
N GLY A 164 26.09 -5.62 -19.65
CA GLY A 164 26.58 -5.18 -20.97
C GLY A 164 26.03 -3.84 -21.50
N GLN A 165 25.18 -3.13 -20.74
CA GLN A 165 24.76 -1.77 -21.09
C GLN A 165 25.51 -0.73 -20.25
N LYS A 166 26.17 0.24 -20.92
CA LYS A 166 26.60 1.48 -20.26
C LYS A 166 25.37 2.15 -19.63
N ARG A 167 25.53 2.73 -18.44
CA ARG A 167 24.49 3.44 -17.67
C ARG A 167 23.52 4.17 -18.61
N PRO A 168 22.24 3.77 -18.74
CA PRO A 168 21.31 4.43 -19.66
C PRO A 168 21.04 5.91 -19.29
N PHE A 169 21.38 6.30 -18.05
CA PHE A 169 20.99 7.57 -17.46
C PHE A 169 22.17 8.50 -17.12
N GLU A 170 23.37 8.21 -17.62
CA GLU A 170 24.56 9.06 -17.39
C GLU A 170 24.74 10.20 -18.39
N LYS A 171 23.78 10.42 -19.30
CA LYS A 171 23.59 11.74 -19.90
C LYS A 171 22.69 12.57 -18.99
N VAL A 172 23.27 13.00 -17.87
CA VAL A 172 22.87 14.25 -17.21
C VAL A 172 23.82 15.31 -17.75
N ASP A 173 23.74 15.56 -19.05
CA ASP A 173 24.15 16.82 -19.64
C ASP A 173 22.88 17.55 -20.01
N GLU A 174 22.93 18.86 -19.80
CA GLU A 174 21.87 19.86 -19.82
C GLU A 174 21.26 20.08 -21.22
N GLU A 175 20.73 19.03 -21.85
CA GLU A 175 19.94 19.15 -23.07
C GLU A 175 18.56 18.51 -22.81
N GLU A 176 17.63 19.37 -22.42
CA GLU A 176 16.19 19.08 -22.47
C GLU A 176 15.82 18.73 -23.91
N GLU A 177 15.75 17.44 -24.26
CA GLU A 177 15.19 17.03 -25.53
C GLU A 177 13.73 17.53 -25.60
N GLU A 178 13.52 18.56 -26.40
CA GLU A 178 12.23 19.12 -26.79
C GLU A 178 11.42 18.04 -27.53
N VAL A 179 10.64 17.27 -26.78
CA VAL A 179 9.52 16.55 -27.37
C VAL A 179 8.45 17.60 -27.69
N THR A 180 8.41 18.01 -28.96
CA THR A 180 7.36 18.85 -29.53
C THR A 180 6.02 18.15 -29.40
N VAL A 181 5.20 18.61 -28.43
CA VAL A 181 3.77 18.33 -28.42
C VAL A 181 3.15 19.34 -29.38
N GLU A 182 2.50 18.84 -30.44
CA GLU A 182 1.80 19.68 -31.41
C GLU A 182 0.85 20.63 -30.69
N LYS A 183 1.03 21.93 -30.95
CA LYS A 183 0.30 23.05 -30.36
C LYS A 183 -1.13 23.04 -30.86
N GLU A 184 -2.09 22.77 -29.99
CA GLU A 184 -3.42 23.35 -30.10
C GLU A 184 -3.67 24.31 -28.93
N THR A 185 -3.87 25.57 -29.30
CA THR A 185 -4.24 26.76 -28.49
C THR A 185 -3.09 27.50 -27.80
N GLY A 186 -2.94 28.77 -28.20
CA GLY A 186 -1.87 29.66 -27.80
C GLY A 186 -1.95 30.15 -26.36
N SER A 187 -0.89 29.89 -25.61
CA SER A 187 -0.18 30.87 -24.78
C SER A 187 1.21 30.29 -24.54
N ASP A 188 2.28 31.08 -24.66
CA ASP A 188 3.64 30.65 -24.30
C ASP A 188 3.72 30.45 -22.77
N SER A 189 3.19 29.32 -22.29
CA SER A 189 3.33 28.93 -20.90
C SER A 189 4.74 28.36 -20.71
N LYS A 190 5.62 29.15 -20.06
CA LYS A 190 6.95 28.72 -19.64
C LYS A 190 6.87 27.34 -18.98
N ARG A 191 7.54 26.33 -19.56
CA ARG A 191 7.59 24.97 -19.00
C ARG A 191 8.37 25.03 -17.68
N LEU A 192 7.71 24.70 -16.57
CA LEU A 192 8.36 24.65 -15.27
C LEU A 192 9.33 23.46 -15.22
N VAL A 193 10.58 23.70 -14.82
CA VAL A 193 11.65 22.70 -14.75
C VAL A 193 12.44 22.85 -13.44
N GLY A 194 13.17 21.80 -13.05
CA GLY A 194 13.98 21.78 -11.83
C GLY A 194 13.22 22.23 -10.58
N ASN A 195 13.80 23.14 -9.81
CA ASN A 195 13.23 23.64 -8.56
C ASN A 195 11.88 24.36 -8.73
N GLU A 196 11.63 25.02 -9.87
CA GLU A 196 10.33 25.66 -10.14
C GLU A 196 9.22 24.59 -10.25
N ALA A 197 9.51 23.47 -10.91
CA ALA A 197 8.59 22.35 -11.03
C ALA A 197 8.32 21.68 -9.68
N ASP A 198 9.35 21.49 -8.86
CA ASP A 198 9.22 20.91 -7.52
C ASP A 198 8.40 21.80 -6.59
N ASN A 199 8.66 23.11 -6.59
CA ASN A 199 7.88 24.08 -5.83
C ASN A 199 6.41 24.07 -6.24
N TYR A 200 6.11 23.97 -7.54
CA TYR A 200 4.72 23.86 -8.02
C TYR A 200 4.05 22.59 -7.50
N ARG A 201 4.72 21.43 -7.54
CA ARG A 201 4.18 20.17 -6.99
C ARG A 201 3.90 20.29 -5.50
N GLN A 202 4.81 20.89 -4.74
CA GLN A 202 4.61 21.13 -3.30
C GLN A 202 3.42 22.07 -3.02
N GLN A 203 3.23 23.11 -3.84
CA GLN A 203 2.06 23.99 -3.75
C GLN A 203 0.74 23.24 -4.03
N VAL A 204 0.73 22.35 -5.03
CA VAL A 204 -0.41 21.46 -5.32
C VAL A 204 -0.72 20.59 -4.10
N ILE A 205 0.29 19.95 -3.53
CA ILE A 205 0.14 19.06 -2.36
C ILE A 205 -0.38 19.83 -1.13
N ALA A 206 0.19 21.00 -0.85
CA ALA A 206 -0.27 21.86 0.25
C ALA A 206 -1.72 22.34 0.04
N SER A 207 -2.14 22.50 -1.22
CA SER A 207 -3.53 22.80 -1.56
C SER A 207 -4.44 21.58 -1.36
N MET A 208 -3.93 20.36 -1.56
CA MET A 208 -4.68 19.11 -1.37
C MET A 208 -4.93 18.76 0.11
N PHE A 209 -3.97 19.09 0.98
CA PHE A 209 -3.98 18.78 2.41
C PHE A 209 -3.70 20.03 3.24
N SER A 210 -4.75 20.66 3.77
CA SER A 210 -4.65 21.91 4.53
C SER A 210 -5.34 21.78 5.88
N ASP A 211 -4.75 22.25 6.98
CA ASP A 211 -5.43 22.27 8.28
C ASP A 211 -6.24 23.58 8.42
N LYS A 212 -7.50 23.55 7.99
CA LYS A 212 -8.42 24.71 8.07
C LYS A 212 -9.30 24.69 9.32
N SER A 213 -9.04 23.80 10.28
CA SER A 213 -9.92 23.53 11.42
C SER A 213 -10.14 24.73 12.37
N ASN A 214 -9.31 25.78 12.31
CA ASN A 214 -9.42 26.99 13.14
C ASN A 214 -10.11 28.20 12.47
N ASN A 215 -10.51 28.12 11.20
CA ASN A 215 -11.19 29.24 10.54
C ASN A 215 -12.71 29.04 10.56
N ASN A 216 -13.43 29.88 11.32
CA ASN A 216 -14.91 29.95 11.44
C ASN A 216 -15.67 30.25 10.11
N LYS A 217 -14.99 30.22 8.97
CA LYS A 217 -15.66 30.12 7.68
C LYS A 217 -15.85 28.63 7.45
N SER A 218 -17.11 28.17 7.51
CA SER A 218 -17.55 26.85 7.05
C SER A 218 -16.57 26.34 6.03
N ALA A 219 -15.88 25.23 6.28
CA ALA A 219 -14.91 24.67 5.35
C ALA A 219 -15.59 24.62 3.99
N THR A 220 -15.37 25.65 3.18
CA THR A 220 -15.89 25.70 1.82
C THR A 220 -15.08 24.60 1.22
N ALA A 221 -15.71 23.43 1.08
CA ALA A 221 -15.24 22.37 0.21
C ALA A 221 -14.64 23.11 -0.98
N ILE A 222 -13.31 23.04 -1.17
CA ILE A 222 -12.76 23.47 -2.44
C ILE A 222 -13.56 22.67 -3.42
N ASP A 223 -14.43 23.34 -4.18
CA ASP A 223 -15.73 22.87 -4.62
C ASP A 223 -15.69 21.45 -5.22
N ALA A 224 -15.63 20.45 -4.34
CA ALA A 224 -16.12 19.10 -4.55
C ALA A 224 -17.64 19.15 -4.39
N ASN A 225 -18.27 20.19 -4.95
CA ASN A 225 -19.62 20.10 -5.49
C ASN A 225 -19.56 19.08 -6.65
N CYS A 226 -19.37 17.83 -6.26
CA CYS A 226 -20.05 16.64 -6.75
C CYS A 226 -21.56 16.73 -6.48
N THR A 227 -22.14 17.92 -6.38
CA THR A 227 -23.57 18.08 -6.68
C THR A 227 -23.72 17.85 -8.18
N PRO A 228 -24.69 17.06 -8.65
CA PRO A 228 -24.98 16.89 -10.06
C PRO A 228 -25.23 18.28 -10.68
N ARG A 229 -24.28 18.81 -11.43
CA ARG A 229 -24.50 20.02 -12.24
C ARG A 229 -24.71 19.55 -13.66
N HIS A 230 -26.00 19.38 -13.99
CA HIS A 230 -26.51 19.02 -15.31
C HIS A 230 -25.78 19.81 -16.41
N PRO A 231 -25.31 19.17 -17.50
CA PRO A 231 -24.51 19.83 -18.55
C PRO A 231 -25.26 20.90 -19.37
N LEU A 232 -26.52 21.22 -19.04
CA LEU A 232 -27.37 22.17 -19.78
C LEU A 232 -27.55 23.53 -19.12
N ARG A 233 -26.98 23.79 -17.92
CA ARG A 233 -27.18 25.07 -17.24
C ARG A 233 -25.95 25.97 -17.32
N ASN A 234 -25.89 26.77 -18.38
CA ASN A 234 -25.00 27.93 -18.48
C ASN A 234 -25.33 28.91 -17.34
N ASN A 235 -24.47 29.01 -16.33
CA ASN A 235 -24.49 30.12 -15.40
C ASN A 235 -23.12 30.80 -15.40
N LYS A 236 -23.02 31.89 -16.17
CA LYS A 236 -22.08 32.97 -15.88
C LYS A 236 -22.38 33.49 -14.47
N LYS A 237 -21.43 33.38 -13.54
CA LYS A 237 -21.27 34.33 -12.42
C LYS A 237 -19.89 34.18 -11.78
N GLY A 238 -19.20 35.32 -11.70
CA GLY A 238 -17.80 35.47 -11.32
C GLY A 238 -17.52 35.17 -9.85
N GLY A 239 -16.80 34.06 -9.62
CA GLY A 239 -16.00 33.82 -8.42
C GLY A 239 -14.53 33.74 -8.83
N ASN A 240 -13.62 34.13 -7.95
CA ASN A 240 -12.16 34.18 -8.20
C ASN A 240 -11.63 32.87 -8.83
N ASP A 241 -11.38 32.88 -10.14
CA ASP A 241 -10.89 31.74 -10.93
C ASP A 241 -9.47 31.25 -10.52
N ASN A 242 -8.73 32.04 -9.73
CA ASN A 242 -7.35 31.72 -9.35
C ASN A 242 -7.21 30.50 -8.41
N GLN A 243 -8.23 30.13 -7.63
CA GLN A 243 -8.12 29.01 -6.67
C GLN A 243 -8.28 27.60 -7.31
N ILE A 244 -8.82 27.50 -8.54
CA ILE A 244 -9.16 26.22 -9.20
C ILE A 244 -8.12 25.85 -10.29
N ASN A 245 -7.16 26.73 -10.59
CA ASN A 245 -6.29 26.59 -11.75
C ASN A 245 -5.41 25.31 -11.70
N TYR A 246 -4.92 24.91 -10.52
CA TYR A 246 -4.05 23.74 -10.37
C TYR A 246 -4.74 22.38 -10.66
N LEU A 247 -6.07 22.30 -10.49
CA LEU A 247 -6.82 21.07 -10.80
C LEU A 247 -6.92 20.81 -12.30
N ARG A 248 -6.82 21.88 -13.11
CA ARG A 248 -7.00 21.83 -14.57
C ARG A 248 -5.69 21.78 -15.34
N GLN A 249 -4.61 22.31 -14.78
CA GLN A 249 -3.31 22.32 -15.45
C GLN A 249 -2.59 20.96 -15.32
N PRO A 250 -1.88 20.53 -16.37
CA PRO A 250 -1.01 19.35 -16.29
C PRO A 250 0.14 19.63 -15.31
N LEU A 251 0.58 18.58 -14.61
CA LEU A 251 1.78 18.72 -13.79
C LEU A 251 3.02 18.98 -14.66
N PRO A 252 4.03 19.69 -14.10
CA PRO A 252 5.35 19.76 -14.71
C PRO A 252 5.87 18.34 -14.99
N TYR A 253 6.28 18.11 -16.23
CA TYR A 253 6.69 16.80 -16.73
C TYR A 253 7.78 16.18 -15.85
N THR A 254 7.71 14.88 -15.64
CA THR A 254 8.82 14.08 -15.10
C THR A 254 9.03 12.81 -15.92
N ARG A 255 10.05 12.04 -15.58
CA ARG A 255 10.35 10.75 -16.20
C ARG A 255 10.53 9.66 -15.14
N PRO A 256 10.26 8.38 -15.49
CA PRO A 256 10.45 7.29 -14.55
C PRO A 256 11.86 7.27 -13.96
N TYR A 257 11.94 7.02 -12.65
CA TYR A 257 13.19 6.91 -11.90
C TYR A 257 13.13 5.64 -11.06
N PRO A 258 13.61 4.49 -11.60
CA PRO A 258 13.44 3.18 -10.97
C PRO A 258 14.47 2.97 -9.85
N ALA A 259 14.54 3.88 -8.89
CA ALA A 259 15.41 3.72 -7.73
C ALA A 259 14.73 2.84 -6.67
N ALA A 260 15.50 1.90 -6.12
CA ALA A 260 15.18 1.19 -4.90
C ALA A 260 15.99 1.80 -3.74
N ILE A 261 15.30 2.12 -2.65
CA ILE A 261 15.88 2.74 -1.46
C ILE A 261 15.85 1.71 -0.33
N SER A 262 17.03 1.39 0.15
CA SER A 262 17.22 0.68 1.41
C SER A 262 17.42 1.67 2.54
N TYR A 263 16.89 1.36 3.73
CA TYR A 263 16.92 2.25 4.89
C TYR A 263 17.77 1.66 6.00
N ILE A 264 18.84 2.36 6.37
CA ILE A 264 19.57 2.09 7.59
C ILE A 264 18.95 2.94 8.70
N CYS A 265 18.33 2.27 9.68
CA CYS A 265 17.57 2.92 10.72
C CYS A 265 18.26 2.77 12.08
N GLN A 266 18.55 3.90 12.72
CA GLN A 266 19.21 3.99 14.01
C GLN A 266 18.22 4.56 15.03
N GLY A 267 17.85 3.75 16.02
CA GLY A 267 17.05 4.21 17.15
C GLY A 267 17.80 5.20 18.03
N ALA A 268 17.07 5.97 18.83
CA ALA A 268 17.64 6.90 19.80
C ALA A 268 18.58 6.21 20.79
N THR A 269 19.57 6.96 21.29
CA THR A 269 20.50 6.50 22.34
C THR A 269 19.71 5.95 23.53
N LEU A 270 20.06 4.73 23.96
CA LEU A 270 19.36 4.09 25.05
C LEU A 270 19.66 4.81 26.38
N PRO A 271 18.66 4.91 27.29
CA PRO A 271 18.88 5.50 28.60
C PRO A 271 20.03 4.83 29.34
N ARG A 272 20.90 5.62 29.96
CA ARG A 272 22.00 5.10 30.78
C ARG A 272 21.43 4.34 31.97
N LYS A 273 22.01 3.18 32.29
CA LYS A 273 21.59 2.40 33.46
C LYS A 273 22.23 3.00 34.72
N PHE A 274 21.41 3.40 35.68
CA PHE A 274 21.90 3.83 36.99
C PHE A 274 22.50 2.67 37.79
N ASN A 275 23.72 2.84 38.27
CA ASN A 275 24.37 1.93 39.19
C ASN A 275 24.17 2.43 40.63
N LYS A 276 23.21 1.82 41.33
CA LYS A 276 22.88 2.16 42.72
C LYS A 276 24.06 1.91 43.66
N ASP A 277 24.80 0.83 43.44
CA ASP A 277 25.90 0.44 44.32
C ASP A 277 27.08 1.40 44.18
N ALA A 278 27.38 1.86 42.96
CA ALA A 278 28.38 2.92 42.73
C ALA A 278 27.96 4.26 43.38
N ALA A 279 26.68 4.63 43.28
CA ALA A 279 26.17 5.84 43.91
C ALA A 279 26.25 5.77 45.45
N LEU A 280 25.90 4.62 46.04
CA LEU A 280 26.04 4.39 47.47
C LEU A 280 27.51 4.42 47.93
N ALA A 281 28.41 3.80 47.17
CA ALA A 281 29.84 3.79 47.46
C ALA A 281 30.45 5.21 47.44
N LEU A 282 29.91 6.11 46.61
CA LEU A 282 30.30 7.51 46.56
C LEU A 282 29.64 8.39 47.64
N GLY A 283 28.75 7.84 48.47
CA GLY A 283 28.06 8.55 49.54
C GLY A 283 26.76 9.24 49.12
N VAL A 284 26.26 8.99 47.90
CA VAL A 284 24.98 9.53 47.44
C VAL A 284 23.84 8.76 48.09
N ARG A 285 23.09 9.42 48.98
CA ARG A 285 21.93 8.81 49.64
C ARG A 285 20.80 8.54 48.63
N PRO A 286 20.11 7.38 48.72
CA PRO A 286 18.94 7.10 47.87
C PRO A 286 17.87 8.18 48.02
N GLY A 287 17.35 8.68 46.90
CA GLY A 287 16.34 9.73 46.93
C GLY A 287 16.35 10.61 45.68
N PRO A 288 15.89 11.88 45.77
CA PRO A 288 15.84 12.82 44.64
C PRO A 288 17.17 13.01 43.92
N LEU A 289 18.30 12.88 44.64
CA LEU A 289 19.66 13.00 44.10
C LEU A 289 19.95 11.97 43.00
N TYR A 290 19.41 10.75 43.09
CA TYR A 290 19.55 9.75 42.03
C TYR A 290 18.88 10.21 40.74
N GLY A 291 17.72 10.84 40.86
CA GLY A 291 17.01 11.40 39.71
C GLY A 291 17.75 12.56 39.06
N GLN A 292 18.45 13.39 39.85
CA GLN A 292 19.28 14.49 39.35
C GLN A 292 20.49 13.93 38.58
N LEU A 293 21.23 13.00 39.17
CA LEU A 293 22.37 12.33 38.54
C LEU A 293 21.95 11.60 37.26
N HIS A 294 20.81 10.89 37.28
CA HIS A 294 20.27 10.21 36.10
C HIS A 294 19.86 11.17 34.97
N LYS A 295 19.55 12.43 35.29
CA LYS A 295 19.25 13.50 34.31
C LYS A 295 20.51 14.24 33.84
N GLY A 296 21.71 13.82 34.24
CA GLY A 296 22.96 14.47 33.88
C GLY A 296 23.32 15.67 34.76
N GLN A 297 22.59 15.91 35.84
CA GLN A 297 22.90 16.99 36.78
C GLN A 297 23.93 16.50 37.81
N SER A 298 25.00 17.24 38.01
CA SER A 298 25.98 16.95 39.06
C SER A 298 25.39 17.24 40.44
N VAL A 299 25.74 16.42 41.43
CA VAL A 299 25.30 16.56 42.82
C VAL A 299 26.51 16.81 43.71
N THR A 300 26.47 17.88 44.50
CA THR A 300 27.48 18.17 45.52
C THR A 300 27.05 17.56 46.86
N LEU A 301 27.90 16.75 47.46
CA LEU A 301 27.68 16.11 48.75
C LEU A 301 27.97 17.06 49.92
N GLU A 302 27.53 16.68 51.13
CA GLU A 302 27.76 17.45 52.38
C GLU A 302 29.26 17.67 52.68
N ASP A 303 30.14 16.79 52.18
CA ASP A 303 31.60 16.88 52.32
C ASP A 303 32.28 17.67 51.19
N GLY A 304 31.50 18.31 50.30
CA GLY A 304 32.00 19.13 49.20
C GLY A 304 32.38 18.38 47.93
N ARG A 305 32.36 17.04 47.91
CA ARG A 305 32.64 16.26 46.69
C ARG A 305 31.50 16.38 45.68
N VAL A 306 31.86 16.52 44.40
CA VAL A 306 30.90 16.56 43.28
C VAL A 306 30.81 15.19 42.62
N VAL A 307 29.63 14.60 42.63
CA VAL A 307 29.32 13.35 41.92
C VAL A 307 28.66 13.70 40.60
N THR A 308 29.18 13.14 39.50
CA THR A 308 28.64 13.33 38.15
C THR A 308 27.90 12.08 37.67
N GLN A 309 27.12 12.22 36.59
CA GLN A 309 26.39 11.10 35.99
C GLN A 309 27.32 9.95 35.56
N ASP A 310 28.48 10.25 34.99
CA ASP A 310 29.44 9.24 34.52
C ASP A 310 30.02 8.38 35.65
N MET A 311 30.04 8.89 36.88
CA MET A 311 30.53 8.15 38.05
C MET A 311 29.53 7.09 38.55
N VAL A 312 28.25 7.22 38.19
CA VAL A 312 27.15 6.42 38.75
C VAL A 312 26.23 5.81 37.70
N CYS A 313 26.48 6.04 36.42
CA CYS A 313 25.72 5.47 35.32
C CYS A 313 26.65 4.81 34.32
N ASP A 314 26.18 3.72 33.70
CA ASP A 314 26.88 3.11 32.57
C ASP A 314 27.05 4.13 31.42
N PRO A 315 28.09 4.00 30.57
CA PRO A 315 28.25 4.81 29.37
C PRO A 315 26.99 4.77 28.47
N PRO A 316 26.71 5.84 27.71
CA PRO A 316 25.62 5.84 26.73
C PRO A 316 25.77 4.67 25.76
N LYS A 317 24.69 3.95 25.52
CA LYS A 317 24.65 2.89 24.50
C LYS A 317 23.95 3.44 23.25
N PRO A 318 24.53 3.26 22.06
CA PRO A 318 23.81 3.52 20.81
C PRO A 318 22.46 2.79 20.81
N GLY A 319 21.47 3.40 20.17
CA GLY A 319 20.18 2.74 19.98
C GLY A 319 20.29 1.50 19.10
N HIS A 320 19.20 0.77 18.99
CA HIS A 320 19.14 -0.36 18.09
C HIS A 320 19.26 0.06 16.62
N VAL A 321 20.03 -0.70 15.85
CA VAL A 321 20.14 -0.57 14.40
C VAL A 321 19.30 -1.64 13.75
N PHE A 322 18.36 -1.25 12.91
CA PHE A 322 17.67 -2.17 12.02
C PHE A 322 17.75 -1.64 10.60
N MET A 323 17.71 -2.54 9.63
CA MET A 323 17.80 -2.17 8.23
C MET A 323 16.61 -2.75 7.46
N LEU A 324 16.12 -1.99 6.49
CA LEU A 324 15.20 -2.49 5.47
C LEU A 324 15.90 -2.43 4.14
N ILE A 325 16.12 -3.58 3.53
CA ILE A 325 16.80 -3.72 2.24
C ILE A 325 15.76 -4.03 1.20
N ASP A 326 15.61 -3.18 0.18
CA ASP A 326 14.76 -3.45 -0.98
C ASP A 326 15.66 -3.72 -2.20
N CYS A 327 15.66 -4.96 -2.67
CA CYS A 327 16.40 -5.38 -3.85
C CYS A 327 15.42 -6.05 -4.84
N PRO A 328 14.84 -5.27 -5.79
CA PRO A 328 13.75 -5.75 -6.63
C PRO A 328 14.14 -6.81 -7.67
N SER A 329 15.42 -6.88 -8.03
CA SER A 329 15.97 -7.87 -8.96
C SER A 329 17.49 -7.88 -8.88
N VAL A 330 18.12 -8.89 -9.49
CA VAL A 330 19.58 -9.03 -9.58
C VAL A 330 20.29 -7.81 -10.17
N ALA A 331 19.60 -7.00 -10.99
CA ALA A 331 20.13 -5.78 -11.58
C ALA A 331 20.49 -4.70 -10.55
N TYR A 332 19.94 -4.76 -9.33
CA TYR A 332 20.21 -3.76 -8.29
C TYR A 332 21.37 -4.14 -7.37
N ILE A 333 21.85 -5.39 -7.43
CA ILE A 333 22.80 -5.95 -6.46
C ILE A 333 24.08 -5.12 -6.40
N ASP A 334 24.71 -4.83 -7.54
CA ASP A 334 26.02 -4.18 -7.57
C ASP A 334 26.03 -2.79 -6.93
N GLN A 335 25.01 -1.96 -7.19
CA GLN A 335 24.92 -0.65 -6.54
C GLN A 335 24.58 -0.76 -5.05
N LEU A 336 23.71 -1.70 -4.68
CA LEU A 336 23.29 -1.90 -3.31
C LEU A 336 24.48 -2.33 -2.44
N ILE A 337 25.17 -3.41 -2.82
CA ILE A 337 26.25 -3.99 -2.03
C ILE A 337 27.52 -3.11 -2.05
N GLY A 338 27.70 -2.32 -3.12
CA GLY A 338 28.81 -1.37 -3.27
C GLY A 338 28.69 -0.11 -2.41
N SER A 339 27.59 0.09 -1.67
CA SER A 339 27.43 1.28 -0.84
C SER A 339 28.30 1.25 0.41
N GLU A 340 29.18 2.25 0.53
CA GLU A 340 30.03 2.47 1.70
C GLU A 340 29.24 2.67 3.01
N LYS A 341 27.96 3.08 2.91
CA LYS A 341 27.08 3.31 4.06
C LYS A 341 26.87 2.06 4.92
N PHE A 342 27.02 0.85 4.35
CA PHE A 342 26.88 -0.40 5.09
C PHE A 342 28.13 -0.80 5.88
N LYS A 343 29.33 -0.35 5.48
CA LYS A 343 30.61 -0.80 6.06
C LYS A 343 30.72 -0.52 7.56
N GLU A 344 30.08 0.54 8.04
CA GLU A 344 30.01 0.87 9.47
C GLU A 344 29.36 -0.25 10.31
N PHE A 345 28.49 -1.06 9.69
CA PHE A 345 27.67 -2.08 10.34
C PHE A 345 28.08 -3.54 10.04
N GLN A 346 29.07 -3.70 9.17
CA GLN A 346 29.64 -4.99 8.78
C GLN A 346 30.72 -5.43 9.78
N THR A 347 31.18 -6.67 9.67
CA THR A 347 32.28 -7.22 10.47
C THR A 347 33.51 -6.31 10.40
N GLY A 348 34.02 -5.88 11.56
CA GLY A 348 35.12 -4.90 11.67
C GLY A 348 34.68 -3.43 11.66
N GLY A 349 33.39 -3.15 11.48
CA GLY A 349 32.78 -1.82 11.59
C GLY A 349 32.67 -1.28 13.01
N LYS A 350 32.07 -0.09 13.16
CA LYS A 350 31.94 0.61 14.45
C LYS A 350 30.80 0.08 15.32
N GLN A 351 29.76 -0.45 14.69
CA GLN A 351 28.55 -0.90 15.36
C GLN A 351 27.99 -2.12 14.64
N GLN A 352 27.16 -2.92 15.29
CA GLN A 352 26.52 -4.08 14.68
C GLN A 352 25.04 -3.79 14.39
N ALA A 353 24.54 -4.26 13.24
CA ALA A 353 23.12 -4.30 12.94
C ALA A 353 22.40 -5.31 13.85
N ASN A 354 21.25 -4.96 14.42
CA ASN A 354 20.48 -5.90 15.22
C ASN A 354 19.67 -6.86 14.33
N VAL A 355 18.99 -6.30 13.33
CA VAL A 355 18.16 -7.06 12.39
C VAL A 355 18.17 -6.40 11.01
N ILE A 356 18.16 -7.22 9.96
CA ILE A 356 18.02 -6.77 8.58
C ILE A 356 16.80 -7.46 7.98
N LEU A 357 15.83 -6.66 7.52
CA LEU A 357 14.68 -7.12 6.77
C LEU A 357 15.02 -7.05 5.28
N HIS A 358 15.04 -8.19 4.60
CA HIS A 358 15.38 -8.29 3.18
C HIS A 358 14.10 -8.46 2.35
N PHE A 359 13.75 -7.44 1.57
CA PHE A 359 12.65 -7.46 0.61
C PHE A 359 13.22 -7.73 -0.77
N LEU A 360 13.07 -8.96 -1.23
CA LEU A 360 13.75 -9.48 -2.40
C LEU A 360 12.74 -9.73 -3.52
N GLY A 361 13.11 -9.32 -4.73
CA GLY A 361 12.50 -9.86 -5.94
C GLY A 361 13.09 -11.22 -6.30
N ASN A 362 12.63 -11.75 -7.43
CA ASN A 362 13.03 -13.07 -7.91
C ASN A 362 14.55 -13.15 -8.11
N ASP A 363 15.10 -14.34 -7.85
CA ASP A 363 16.50 -14.72 -8.06
C ASP A 363 17.56 -14.01 -7.20
N VAL A 364 17.19 -12.97 -6.43
CA VAL A 364 18.17 -12.20 -5.64
C VAL A 364 18.76 -13.03 -4.50
N ILE A 365 17.96 -13.86 -3.83
CA ILE A 365 18.46 -14.68 -2.72
C ILE A 365 19.43 -15.78 -3.17
N HIS A 366 19.36 -16.15 -4.45
CA HIS A 366 20.21 -17.18 -5.06
C HIS A 366 21.55 -16.61 -5.57
N ASP A 367 21.69 -15.29 -5.67
CA ASP A 367 22.91 -14.64 -6.16
C ASP A 367 24.04 -14.70 -5.11
N GLU A 368 25.18 -15.29 -5.50
CA GLU A 368 26.33 -15.48 -4.62
C GLU A 368 26.91 -14.16 -4.09
N ARG A 369 26.91 -13.08 -4.89
CA ARG A 369 27.40 -11.77 -4.44
C ARG A 369 26.51 -11.23 -3.33
N TYR A 370 25.20 -11.44 -3.45
CA TYR A 370 24.23 -11.04 -2.44
C TYR A 370 24.42 -11.84 -1.15
N LYS A 371 24.55 -13.17 -1.23
CA LYS A 371 24.78 -14.03 -0.06
C LYS A 371 26.08 -13.70 0.68
N GLN A 372 27.16 -13.43 -0.06
CA GLN A 372 28.43 -12.97 0.51
C GLN A 372 28.27 -11.62 1.22
N TRP A 373 27.53 -10.68 0.62
CA TRP A 373 27.24 -9.40 1.26
C TRP A 373 26.38 -9.56 2.52
N VAL A 374 25.38 -10.43 2.52
CA VAL A 374 24.58 -10.77 3.71
C VAL A 374 25.48 -11.32 4.83
N ALA A 375 26.39 -12.24 4.51
CA ALA A 375 27.33 -12.83 5.48
C ALA A 375 28.29 -11.81 6.12
N SER A 376 28.49 -10.64 5.49
CA SER A 376 29.39 -9.61 6.00
C SER A 376 28.88 -8.89 7.26
N PHE A 377 27.60 -9.02 7.65
CA PHE A 377 27.01 -8.31 8.80
C PHE A 377 27.26 -8.98 10.17
N GLY A 378 28.06 -10.04 10.21
CA GLY A 378 28.50 -10.72 11.43
C GLY A 378 27.42 -11.63 12.06
N GLU A 379 27.86 -12.57 12.89
CA GLU A 379 27.04 -13.71 13.36
C GLU A 379 25.91 -13.36 14.35
N ASN A 380 25.88 -12.12 14.85
CA ASN A 380 24.88 -11.65 15.82
C ASN A 380 23.80 -10.74 15.22
N THR A 381 23.80 -10.60 13.89
CA THR A 381 22.75 -9.93 13.13
C THR A 381 21.69 -10.95 12.74
N ASP A 382 20.43 -10.64 13.02
CA ASP A 382 19.31 -11.46 12.55
C ASP A 382 18.92 -11.04 11.12
N HIS A 383 18.79 -11.99 10.20
CA HIS A 383 18.38 -11.73 8.83
C HIS A 383 16.98 -12.29 8.60
N VAL A 384 16.04 -11.43 8.21
CA VAL A 384 14.63 -11.81 7.99
C VAL A 384 14.28 -11.57 6.54
N PHE A 385 14.07 -12.65 5.78
CA PHE A 385 13.93 -12.63 4.33
C PHE A 385 12.48 -12.71 3.87
N SER A 386 12.16 -11.93 2.84
CA SER A 386 10.85 -11.91 2.22
C SER A 386 10.96 -11.84 0.71
N SER A 387 10.52 -12.89 0.05
CA SER A 387 10.40 -13.04 -1.40
C SER A 387 9.12 -13.81 -1.72
N GLN A 388 8.72 -13.84 -2.98
CA GLN A 388 7.56 -14.60 -3.42
C GLN A 388 7.68 -16.10 -3.10
N GLU A 389 8.87 -16.69 -3.30
CA GLU A 389 9.14 -18.12 -3.07
C GLU A 389 9.19 -18.49 -1.56
N LEU A 390 9.68 -17.59 -0.70
CA LEU A 390 9.82 -17.84 0.74
C LEU A 390 8.53 -17.59 1.52
N CYS A 391 7.70 -16.66 1.07
CA CYS A 391 6.48 -16.30 1.79
C CYS A 391 5.32 -17.19 1.35
N ARG A 392 4.70 -17.87 2.31
CA ARG A 392 3.45 -18.63 2.11
C ARG A 392 2.36 -17.75 1.48
N GLN A 393 1.48 -18.36 0.71
CA GLN A 393 0.32 -17.70 0.09
C GLN A 393 -0.96 -17.96 0.89
N ASP A 394 -0.89 -17.80 2.20
CA ASP A 394 -2.00 -18.03 3.12
C ASP A 394 -3.05 -16.91 3.07
N VAL A 395 -4.20 -17.13 3.71
CA VAL A 395 -5.28 -16.15 3.70
C VAL A 395 -5.03 -15.04 4.72
N GLN A 396 -4.63 -13.87 4.25
CA GLN A 396 -4.38 -12.71 5.12
C GLN A 396 -5.67 -12.07 5.66
N PHE A 397 -6.76 -12.10 4.90
CA PHE A 397 -8.07 -11.56 5.31
C PHE A 397 -8.98 -12.65 5.85
N THR A 398 -8.61 -13.29 6.97
CA THR A 398 -9.29 -14.48 7.50
C THR A 398 -10.78 -14.25 7.78
N SER A 399 -11.19 -13.04 8.17
CA SER A 399 -12.61 -12.76 8.43
C SER A 399 -13.45 -12.75 7.15
N HIS A 400 -12.88 -12.29 6.03
CA HIS A 400 -13.52 -12.43 4.73
C HIS A 400 -13.55 -13.90 4.29
N ALA A 401 -12.47 -14.64 4.50
CA ALA A 401 -12.38 -16.07 4.18
C ALA A 401 -13.43 -16.90 4.92
N LEU A 402 -13.61 -16.66 6.22
CA LEU A 402 -14.66 -17.31 7.02
C LEU A 402 -16.07 -16.95 6.55
N CYS A 403 -16.30 -15.70 6.13
CA CYS A 403 -17.56 -15.33 5.48
C CYS A 403 -17.78 -16.11 4.18
N GLN A 404 -16.73 -16.31 3.37
CA GLN A 404 -16.83 -17.13 2.16
C GLN A 404 -17.06 -18.61 2.46
N VAL A 405 -16.44 -19.20 3.48
CA VAL A 405 -16.75 -20.57 3.92
C VAL A 405 -18.22 -20.70 4.34
N LYS A 406 -18.74 -19.69 5.04
CA LYS A 406 -20.16 -19.66 5.37
C LYS A 406 -21.01 -19.63 4.10
N LEU A 407 -20.68 -18.79 3.12
CA LEU A 407 -21.44 -18.70 1.87
C LEU A 407 -21.27 -19.94 0.97
N SER A 408 -20.12 -20.59 0.97
CA SER A 408 -19.87 -21.81 0.19
C SER A 408 -20.70 -22.98 0.70
N LYS A 409 -21.01 -23.00 2.00
CA LYS A 409 -21.99 -23.92 2.59
C LYS A 409 -23.43 -23.62 2.18
N LEU A 410 -23.73 -22.52 1.49
CA LEU A 410 -25.02 -22.32 0.83
C LEU A 410 -24.92 -22.89 -0.59
N ASP A 411 -23.95 -22.40 -1.36
CA ASP A 411 -23.63 -22.83 -2.72
C ASP A 411 -22.14 -22.63 -3.01
N GLU A 412 -21.40 -23.71 -3.25
CA GLU A 412 -19.94 -23.65 -3.46
C GLU A 412 -19.54 -23.20 -4.87
N THR A 413 -20.46 -23.25 -5.83
CA THR A 413 -20.24 -22.82 -7.21
C THR A 413 -20.35 -21.31 -7.31
N ILE A 414 -21.37 -20.73 -6.67
CA ILE A 414 -21.56 -19.27 -6.59
C ILE A 414 -20.52 -18.66 -5.64
N PHE A 415 -20.29 -19.29 -4.49
CA PHE A 415 -19.41 -18.78 -3.43
C PHE A 415 -18.24 -19.75 -3.13
N PRO A 416 -17.28 -19.92 -4.03
CA PRO A 416 -16.11 -20.74 -3.77
C PRO A 416 -15.24 -20.12 -2.68
N VAL A 417 -14.66 -20.99 -1.86
CA VAL A 417 -13.69 -20.59 -0.83
C VAL A 417 -12.44 -19.98 -1.50
N PRO A 418 -11.89 -18.87 -0.99
CA PRO A 418 -10.65 -18.28 -1.47
C PRO A 418 -9.52 -19.29 -1.58
N LYS A 419 -8.75 -19.24 -2.68
CA LYS A 419 -7.54 -20.05 -2.89
C LYS A 419 -6.40 -19.59 -1.97
N TYR A 420 -5.66 -20.54 -1.43
CA TYR A 420 -4.49 -20.29 -0.58
C TYR A 420 -3.49 -21.45 -0.64
N SER A 421 -2.24 -21.17 -0.27
CA SER A 421 -1.21 -22.18 0.00
C SER A 421 -0.53 -21.86 1.33
N VAL A 422 -0.55 -22.82 2.25
CA VAL A 422 0.08 -22.68 3.58
C VAL A 422 1.56 -23.07 3.57
N THR A 423 2.01 -23.72 2.50
CA THR A 423 3.40 -24.15 2.31
C THR A 423 4.09 -23.16 1.36
N PRO A 424 5.26 -22.60 1.73
CA PRO A 424 6.06 -21.79 0.82
C PRO A 424 6.63 -22.65 -0.32
N GLU A 425 7.03 -22.01 -1.42
CA GLU A 425 7.68 -22.69 -2.55
C GLU A 425 9.12 -23.11 -2.20
N LEU A 426 9.79 -22.34 -1.34
CA LEU A 426 11.15 -22.56 -0.87
C LEU A 426 11.23 -22.39 0.65
N ASN A 427 11.83 -23.35 1.36
CA ASN A 427 12.16 -23.14 2.77
C ASN A 427 13.53 -22.48 2.90
N ILE A 428 13.64 -21.56 3.84
CA ILE A 428 14.90 -20.84 4.08
C ILE A 428 16.04 -21.76 4.53
N SER A 429 15.73 -22.88 5.18
CA SER A 429 16.70 -23.91 5.58
C SER A 429 17.39 -24.59 4.42
N ASP A 430 16.78 -24.53 3.23
CA ASP A 430 17.22 -25.27 2.05
C ASP A 430 18.17 -24.41 1.18
N ILE A 431 18.46 -23.17 1.61
CA ILE A 431 19.32 -22.22 0.89
C ILE A 431 20.72 -22.22 1.49
N ASP A 432 21.68 -22.75 0.74
CA ASP A 432 23.08 -22.78 1.12
C ASP A 432 23.75 -21.40 1.12
N GLY A 433 24.63 -21.18 2.09
CA GLY A 433 25.48 -19.97 2.18
C GLY A 433 24.85 -18.79 2.92
N LEU A 434 23.65 -18.93 3.46
CA LEU A 434 23.05 -17.93 4.35
C LEU A 434 23.61 -18.03 5.79
N PRO A 435 23.67 -16.91 6.54
CA PRO A 435 24.02 -16.94 7.96
C PRO A 435 23.07 -17.83 8.78
N THR A 436 23.56 -18.37 9.89
CA THR A 436 22.78 -19.27 10.77
C THR A 436 21.52 -18.62 11.35
N LYS A 437 21.52 -17.29 11.54
CA LYS A 437 20.38 -16.50 12.02
C LYS A 437 19.55 -15.93 10.86
N SER A 438 19.17 -16.80 9.93
CA SER A 438 18.32 -16.46 8.79
C SER A 438 16.91 -17.01 8.99
N PHE A 439 15.91 -16.15 8.84
CA PHE A 439 14.50 -16.45 9.11
C PHE A 439 13.63 -16.02 7.93
N ALA A 440 12.58 -16.78 7.63
CA ALA A 440 11.56 -16.35 6.68
C ALA A 440 10.61 -15.34 7.35
N LEU A 441 10.25 -14.28 6.62
CA LEU A 441 9.29 -13.27 7.03
C LEU A 441 7.87 -13.84 6.93
N ASP A 442 7.07 -13.60 7.96
CA ASP A 442 5.67 -14.00 8.02
C ASP A 442 4.78 -12.81 8.40
N SER A 443 3.56 -12.80 7.88
CA SER A 443 2.55 -11.79 8.20
C SER A 443 2.24 -11.78 9.69
N MET A 444 2.13 -10.57 10.25
CA MET A 444 1.94 -10.29 11.68
C MET A 444 3.07 -10.71 12.63
N ALA A 445 4.17 -11.26 12.13
CA ALA A 445 5.33 -11.50 12.97
C ALA A 445 5.86 -10.17 13.55
N THR A 446 6.38 -10.25 14.76
CA THR A 446 6.91 -9.11 15.50
C THR A 446 8.38 -9.35 15.83
N TYR A 447 9.24 -8.41 15.46
CA TYR A 447 10.64 -8.41 15.91
C TYR A 447 10.78 -7.42 17.07
N ASN A 448 11.01 -7.93 18.28
CA ASN A 448 11.21 -7.10 19.46
C ASN A 448 12.62 -6.52 19.44
N LEU A 449 12.76 -5.19 19.59
CA LEU A 449 14.07 -4.55 19.77
C LEU A 449 14.42 -4.51 21.27
N GLU A 450 13.43 -4.25 22.12
CA GLU A 450 13.56 -4.21 23.58
C GLU A 450 12.44 -5.01 24.28
N PRO A 451 12.69 -5.63 25.46
CA PRO A 451 13.97 -5.68 26.20
C PRO A 451 14.90 -6.81 25.75
N LYS A 452 14.40 -7.77 24.97
CA LYS A 452 15.18 -8.87 24.38
C LYS A 452 14.92 -8.88 22.88
N ARG A 453 15.99 -9.12 22.12
CA ARG A 453 15.91 -9.29 20.67
C ARG A 453 15.40 -10.67 20.35
N ASN A 454 14.25 -10.73 19.68
CA ASN A 454 13.71 -11.97 19.14
C ASN A 454 12.65 -11.69 18.07
N LEU A 455 12.56 -12.59 17.11
CA LEU A 455 11.45 -12.70 16.19
C LEU A 455 10.37 -13.58 16.82
N GLU A 456 9.15 -13.06 16.91
CA GLU A 456 7.97 -13.74 17.42
C GLU A 456 6.95 -13.89 16.30
N TYR A 457 6.68 -15.13 15.93
CA TYR A 457 5.61 -15.46 14.98
C TYR A 457 4.26 -15.46 15.68
N LEU A 458 3.21 -15.07 14.94
CA LEU A 458 1.87 -15.03 15.48
C LEU A 458 1.38 -16.46 15.77
N ASN A 459 1.19 -16.77 17.05
CA ASN A 459 0.67 -18.06 17.49
C ASN A 459 -0.86 -18.13 17.33
N ARG A 460 -1.32 -18.29 16.08
CA ARG A 460 -2.73 -18.56 15.74
C ARG A 460 -2.85 -19.76 14.80
N PRO A 461 -3.95 -20.53 14.85
CA PRO A 461 -4.22 -21.54 13.84
C PRO A 461 -4.22 -20.90 12.45
N ILE A 462 -3.53 -21.54 11.51
CA ILE A 462 -3.57 -21.15 10.11
C ILE A 462 -4.98 -21.42 9.58
N PHE A 463 -5.48 -20.54 8.72
CA PHE A 463 -6.78 -20.76 8.08
C PHE A 463 -6.76 -22.06 7.27
N ASP A 464 -7.63 -22.98 7.63
CA ASP A 464 -7.89 -24.21 6.90
C ASP A 464 -9.37 -24.52 6.94
N HIS A 465 -10.08 -24.24 5.85
CA HIS A 465 -11.52 -24.47 5.77
C HIS A 465 -11.91 -25.96 5.83
N THR A 466 -10.96 -26.87 5.61
CA THR A 466 -11.19 -28.32 5.67
C THR A 466 -11.06 -28.87 7.09
N ASN A 467 -10.38 -28.14 7.97
CA ASN A 467 -10.19 -28.52 9.37
C ASN A 467 -11.44 -28.19 10.19
N ARG A 468 -12.30 -29.21 10.35
CA ARG A 468 -13.51 -29.13 11.16
C ARG A 468 -13.26 -28.98 12.66
N GLU A 469 -12.02 -29.10 13.12
CA GLU A 469 -11.69 -28.87 14.53
C GLU A 469 -11.48 -27.39 14.88
N LEU A 470 -11.30 -26.52 13.87
CA LEU A 470 -11.16 -25.09 14.08
C LEU A 470 -12.43 -24.49 14.69
N PRO A 471 -12.33 -23.72 15.79
CA PRO A 471 -13.50 -23.16 16.48
C PRO A 471 -14.43 -22.36 15.57
N GLU A 472 -13.88 -21.59 14.64
CA GLU A 472 -14.63 -20.77 13.69
C GLU A 472 -15.40 -21.62 12.68
N ILE A 473 -14.80 -22.72 12.21
CA ILE A 473 -15.45 -23.65 11.29
C ILE A 473 -16.56 -24.40 12.02
N LYS A 474 -16.27 -24.98 13.20
CA LYS A 474 -17.28 -25.61 14.07
C LYS A 474 -18.47 -24.70 14.36
N ALA A 475 -18.21 -23.43 14.64
CA ALA A 475 -19.26 -22.46 14.93
C ALA A 475 -20.19 -22.23 13.73
N ILE A 476 -19.68 -22.32 12.50
CA ILE A 476 -20.50 -22.27 11.28
C ILE A 476 -21.30 -23.57 11.12
N GLU A 477 -20.66 -24.74 11.27
CA GLU A 477 -21.34 -26.04 11.06
C GLU A 477 -22.45 -26.30 12.09
N ASN A 478 -22.23 -25.90 13.34
CA ASN A 478 -23.18 -26.10 14.43
C ASN A 478 -24.26 -25.02 14.52
N ASN A 479 -24.26 -24.04 13.60
CA ASN A 479 -25.26 -22.97 13.60
C ASN A 479 -26.57 -23.47 13.00
N LYS A 480 -27.49 -23.92 13.86
CA LYS A 480 -28.80 -24.43 13.44
C LYS A 480 -29.60 -23.42 12.62
N GLU A 481 -29.70 -22.17 13.05
CA GLU A 481 -30.46 -21.13 12.35
C GLU A 481 -29.93 -20.91 10.91
N TYR A 482 -28.61 -20.90 10.75
CA TYR A 482 -27.98 -20.82 9.44
C TYR A 482 -28.27 -22.04 8.57
N ASN A 483 -28.15 -23.25 9.12
CA ASN A 483 -28.39 -24.49 8.38
C ASN A 483 -29.85 -24.58 7.91
N ASP A 484 -30.81 -24.31 8.82
CA ASP A 484 -32.24 -24.31 8.50
C ASP A 484 -32.54 -23.31 7.36
N ALA A 485 -31.93 -22.11 7.40
CA ALA A 485 -32.08 -21.10 6.35
C ALA A 485 -31.42 -21.51 5.02
N ALA A 486 -30.25 -22.15 5.06
CA ALA A 486 -29.55 -22.62 3.86
C ALA A 486 -30.32 -23.77 3.18
N ASP A 487 -30.89 -24.68 3.96
CA ASP A 487 -31.70 -25.79 3.43
C ASP A 487 -32.98 -25.27 2.79
N LEU A 488 -33.65 -24.29 3.41
CA LEU A 488 -34.79 -23.62 2.80
C LEU A 488 -34.41 -22.92 1.49
N ALA A 489 -33.30 -22.18 1.46
CA ALA A 489 -32.84 -21.48 0.27
C ALA A 489 -32.54 -22.44 -0.88
N ARG A 490 -31.89 -23.58 -0.61
CA ARG A 490 -31.64 -24.64 -1.60
C ARG A 490 -32.93 -25.30 -2.08
N LEU A 491 -33.88 -25.53 -1.17
CA LEU A 491 -35.19 -26.06 -1.52
C LEU A 491 -35.93 -25.11 -2.47
N GLU A 492 -35.96 -23.81 -2.17
CA GLU A 492 -36.57 -22.82 -3.07
C GLU A 492 -35.81 -22.74 -4.41
N ALA A 493 -34.47 -22.74 -4.40
CA ALA A 493 -33.67 -22.73 -5.62
C ALA A 493 -33.91 -23.96 -6.50
N SER A 494 -34.11 -25.15 -5.91
CA SER A 494 -34.41 -26.40 -6.63
C SER A 494 -35.73 -26.39 -7.40
N LYS A 495 -36.62 -25.45 -7.09
CA LYS A 495 -37.90 -25.25 -7.81
C LYS A 495 -37.73 -24.42 -9.08
N VAL A 496 -36.59 -23.75 -9.25
CA VAL A 496 -36.29 -22.94 -10.43
C VAL A 496 -35.70 -23.83 -11.51
N ASP A 497 -36.39 -23.93 -12.65
CA ASP A 497 -35.86 -24.62 -13.82
C ASP A 497 -34.79 -23.76 -14.51
N ILE A 498 -33.53 -24.17 -14.39
CA ILE A 498 -32.37 -23.55 -15.03
C ILE A 498 -31.96 -24.26 -16.33
N SER A 499 -32.72 -25.26 -16.79
CA SER A 499 -32.38 -26.05 -17.98
C SER A 499 -32.63 -25.31 -19.31
N GLN A 500 -33.47 -24.26 -19.29
CA GLN A 500 -33.69 -23.42 -20.45
C GLN A 500 -32.51 -22.49 -20.68
N ALA A 501 -31.73 -22.77 -21.72
CA ALA A 501 -30.74 -21.84 -22.23
C ALA A 501 -31.43 -20.55 -22.70
N PHE A 502 -31.01 -19.42 -22.13
CA PHE A 502 -31.40 -18.08 -22.58
C PHE A 502 -30.14 -17.30 -22.98
N PRO A 503 -30.27 -16.21 -23.77
CA PRO A 503 -29.15 -15.33 -24.09
C PRO A 503 -28.35 -14.92 -22.85
N GLY A 504 -27.07 -15.30 -22.82
CA GLY A 504 -26.15 -14.96 -21.73
C GLY A 504 -26.29 -15.79 -20.45
N HIS A 505 -26.99 -16.92 -20.47
CA HIS A 505 -27.09 -17.83 -19.32
C HIS A 505 -25.72 -18.38 -18.85
N ASP A 506 -24.71 -18.35 -19.72
CA ASP A 506 -23.33 -18.81 -19.53
C ASP A 506 -22.35 -17.66 -19.21
N VAL A 507 -22.83 -16.41 -19.17
CA VAL A 507 -22.03 -15.25 -18.76
C VAL A 507 -21.83 -15.27 -17.25
N GLU A 508 -20.58 -15.21 -16.80
CA GLU A 508 -20.27 -15.19 -15.36
C GLU A 508 -20.07 -13.75 -14.88
N VAL A 509 -20.75 -13.38 -13.79
CA VAL A 509 -20.54 -12.11 -13.08
C VAL A 509 -19.87 -12.40 -11.74
N ILE A 510 -18.63 -11.94 -11.60
CA ILE A 510 -17.78 -12.19 -10.43
C ILE A 510 -17.56 -10.87 -9.68
N THR A 511 -18.22 -10.71 -8.53
CA THR A 511 -18.04 -9.55 -7.67
C THR A 511 -16.80 -9.72 -6.79
N LEU A 512 -15.66 -9.27 -7.28
CA LEU A 512 -14.37 -9.29 -6.57
C LEU A 512 -14.36 -8.34 -5.37
N GLY A 513 -15.20 -7.31 -5.38
CA GLY A 513 -15.36 -6.36 -4.29
C GLY A 513 -16.76 -5.77 -4.23
N THR A 514 -17.30 -5.60 -3.02
CA THR A 514 -18.70 -5.22 -2.77
C THR A 514 -18.87 -4.17 -1.65
N GLY A 515 -17.76 -3.52 -1.29
CA GLY A 515 -17.70 -2.46 -0.29
C GLY A 515 -17.62 -1.09 -0.94
N SER A 516 -17.95 -0.06 -0.17
CA SER A 516 -17.92 1.34 -0.57
C SER A 516 -16.92 2.13 0.27
N SER A 517 -16.28 3.12 -0.33
CA SER A 517 -15.38 4.11 0.26
C SER A 517 -14.05 3.58 0.81
N ILE A 518 -14.07 2.65 1.76
CA ILE A 518 -12.87 2.16 2.46
C ILE A 518 -12.86 0.63 2.43
N PRO A 519 -11.71 -0.01 2.17
CA PRO A 519 -11.56 -1.46 2.32
C PRO A 519 -11.91 -1.91 3.76
N ALA A 520 -13.03 -2.59 3.91
CA ALA A 520 -13.52 -3.03 5.21
C ALA A 520 -13.03 -4.44 5.55
N LYS A 521 -13.24 -4.82 6.81
CA LYS A 521 -12.86 -6.16 7.32
C LYS A 521 -13.45 -7.30 6.49
N TYR A 522 -14.72 -7.21 6.12
CA TYR A 522 -15.47 -8.28 5.45
C TYR A 522 -15.61 -8.09 3.94
N ARG A 523 -15.56 -6.85 3.44
CA ARG A 523 -15.81 -6.49 2.04
C ARG A 523 -14.71 -5.57 1.53
N ASN A 524 -14.07 -5.93 0.42
CA ASN A 524 -13.17 -5.03 -0.28
C ASN A 524 -13.95 -3.97 -1.05
N VAL A 525 -13.30 -2.88 -1.45
CA VAL A 525 -13.86 -1.85 -2.34
C VAL A 525 -14.28 -2.41 -3.71
N SER A 526 -15.15 -1.70 -4.42
CA SER A 526 -15.87 -2.17 -5.61
C SER A 526 -14.96 -2.71 -6.71
N ALA A 527 -15.30 -3.89 -7.23
CA ALA A 527 -14.75 -4.46 -8.46
C ALA A 527 -15.64 -5.60 -8.95
N THR A 528 -16.05 -5.57 -10.22
CA THR A 528 -16.88 -6.62 -10.83
C THR A 528 -16.29 -7.07 -12.15
N LEU A 529 -15.93 -8.35 -12.26
CA LEU A 529 -15.44 -8.95 -13.50
C LEU A 529 -16.59 -9.68 -14.18
N VAL A 530 -16.85 -9.38 -15.45
CA VAL A 530 -17.81 -10.10 -16.29
C VAL A 530 -17.02 -10.94 -17.29
N LYS A 531 -17.17 -12.26 -17.22
CA LYS A 531 -16.56 -13.20 -18.17
C LYS A 531 -17.59 -13.59 -19.21
N ILE A 532 -17.22 -13.42 -20.48
CA ILE A 532 -18.04 -13.70 -21.65
C ILE A 532 -17.39 -14.89 -22.35
N PRO A 533 -18.02 -16.09 -22.30
CA PRO A 533 -17.48 -17.30 -22.93
C PRO A 533 -17.08 -17.05 -24.38
N ASP A 534 -15.94 -17.60 -24.82
CA ASP A 534 -15.36 -17.44 -26.17
C ASP A 534 -14.91 -16.03 -26.60
N TYR A 535 -15.26 -14.97 -25.86
CA TYR A 535 -14.92 -13.58 -26.20
C TYR A 535 -13.85 -12.96 -25.28
N GLY A 536 -13.89 -13.24 -23.99
CA GLY A 536 -12.95 -12.70 -22.99
C GLY A 536 -13.65 -12.11 -21.77
N SER A 537 -13.13 -11.01 -21.22
CA SER A 537 -13.73 -10.38 -20.03
C SER A 537 -13.66 -8.85 -20.03
N ILE A 538 -14.58 -8.24 -19.28
CA ILE A 538 -14.62 -6.81 -18.96
C ILE A 538 -14.62 -6.62 -17.44
N MET A 539 -13.78 -5.70 -16.96
CA MET A 539 -13.75 -5.26 -15.56
C MET A 539 -14.58 -3.98 -15.41
N LEU A 540 -15.55 -3.98 -14.50
CA LEU A 540 -16.39 -2.85 -14.14
C LEU A 540 -15.94 -2.33 -12.78
N ASP A 541 -15.22 -1.20 -12.82
CA ASP A 541 -14.44 -0.65 -11.72
C ASP A 541 -13.38 -1.62 -11.16
N ALA A 542 -12.31 -1.07 -10.62
CA ALA A 542 -11.30 -1.83 -9.90
C ALA A 542 -10.69 -0.96 -8.80
N GLY A 543 -11.27 -1.07 -7.60
CA GLY A 543 -10.70 -0.47 -6.40
C GLY A 543 -9.41 -1.16 -5.94
N GLU A 544 -8.77 -0.58 -4.92
CA GLU A 544 -7.56 -1.12 -4.28
C GLU A 544 -7.72 -2.61 -3.89
N GLY A 545 -6.73 -3.44 -4.23
CA GLY A 545 -6.67 -4.86 -3.91
C GLY A 545 -7.41 -5.77 -4.88
N THR A 546 -7.90 -5.26 -6.02
CA THR A 546 -8.65 -6.05 -7.02
C THR A 546 -7.82 -7.21 -7.57
N TYR A 547 -6.55 -6.98 -7.91
CA TYR A 547 -5.65 -8.04 -8.37
C TYR A 547 -5.43 -9.12 -7.30
N GLY A 548 -5.28 -8.71 -6.03
CA GLY A 548 -5.29 -9.62 -4.89
C GLY A 548 -6.54 -10.49 -4.79
N GLN A 549 -7.72 -9.89 -5.00
CA GLN A 549 -8.98 -10.66 -5.03
C GLN A 549 -9.02 -11.65 -6.20
N MET A 550 -8.46 -11.29 -7.37
CA MET A 550 -8.34 -12.22 -8.50
C MET A 550 -7.42 -13.40 -8.17
N ILE A 551 -6.28 -13.18 -7.51
CA ILE A 551 -5.41 -14.27 -7.02
C ILE A 551 -6.21 -15.23 -6.13
N ARG A 552 -7.02 -14.69 -5.22
CA ARG A 552 -7.82 -15.50 -4.29
C ARG A 552 -9.01 -16.18 -4.94
N ARG A 553 -9.58 -15.63 -6.02
CA ARG A 553 -10.67 -16.27 -6.77
C ARG A 553 -10.16 -17.38 -7.68
N PHE A 554 -9.11 -17.11 -8.46
CA PHE A 554 -8.68 -18.00 -9.55
C PHE A 554 -7.48 -18.88 -9.21
N GLY A 555 -6.68 -18.49 -8.20
CA GLY A 555 -5.38 -19.10 -7.94
C GLY A 555 -4.28 -18.53 -8.83
N ILE A 556 -3.04 -18.60 -8.37
CA ILE A 556 -1.87 -18.02 -9.05
C ILE A 556 -1.68 -18.63 -10.44
N GLU A 557 -1.84 -19.95 -10.56
CA GLU A 557 -1.63 -20.70 -11.81
C GLU A 557 -2.56 -20.28 -12.95
N SER A 558 -3.81 -19.89 -12.63
CA SER A 558 -4.81 -19.50 -13.64
C SER A 558 -4.83 -18.01 -13.91
N LEU A 559 -4.18 -17.20 -13.07
CA LEU A 559 -4.29 -15.75 -13.12
C LEU A 559 -3.76 -15.16 -14.42
N GLU A 560 -2.66 -15.69 -14.96
CA GLU A 560 -2.10 -15.24 -16.23
C GLU A 560 -3.13 -15.39 -17.38
N ARG A 561 -3.87 -16.50 -17.42
CA ARG A 561 -4.95 -16.73 -18.39
C ARG A 561 -6.06 -15.70 -18.23
N GLU A 562 -6.49 -15.44 -16.99
CA GLU A 562 -7.53 -14.43 -16.71
C GLU A 562 -7.08 -13.03 -17.15
N MET A 563 -5.82 -12.66 -16.89
CA MET A 563 -5.24 -11.39 -17.34
C MET A 563 -5.14 -11.31 -18.87
N ARG A 564 -4.83 -12.40 -19.58
CA ARG A 564 -4.86 -12.43 -21.05
C ARG A 564 -6.27 -12.25 -21.61
N SER A 565 -7.28 -12.80 -20.93
CA SER A 565 -8.68 -12.71 -21.34
C SER A 565 -9.27 -11.29 -21.21
N LEU A 566 -8.73 -10.47 -20.30
CA LEU A 566 -9.23 -9.13 -20.02
C LEU A 566 -9.05 -8.22 -21.24
N GLY A 567 -10.18 -7.83 -21.84
CA GLY A 567 -10.23 -7.00 -23.04
C GLY A 567 -10.57 -5.53 -22.76
N CYS A 568 -11.31 -5.28 -21.69
CA CYS A 568 -11.78 -3.94 -21.35
C CYS A 568 -11.82 -3.68 -19.84
N ILE A 569 -11.48 -2.47 -19.43
CA ILE A 569 -11.73 -1.94 -18.08
C ILE A 569 -12.63 -0.71 -18.25
N PHE A 570 -13.78 -0.70 -17.57
CA PHE A 570 -14.65 0.45 -17.42
C PHE A 570 -14.43 1.08 -16.05
N VAL A 571 -14.23 2.40 -16.00
CA VAL A 571 -14.22 3.18 -14.75
C VAL A 571 -15.43 4.10 -14.75
N SER A 572 -16.26 3.98 -13.71
CA SER A 572 -17.50 4.72 -13.56
C SER A 572 -17.26 6.19 -13.22
N HIS A 573 -16.36 6.48 -12.28
CA HIS A 573 -16.02 7.82 -11.81
C HIS A 573 -14.69 7.85 -11.05
N LEU A 574 -14.29 9.04 -10.57
CA LEU A 574 -12.95 9.26 -10.01
C LEU A 574 -12.84 9.10 -8.48
N HIS A 575 -13.87 8.64 -7.76
CA HIS A 575 -13.67 8.30 -6.35
C HIS A 575 -12.69 7.12 -6.22
N ALA A 576 -11.77 7.23 -5.26
CA ALA A 576 -10.60 6.34 -5.16
C ALA A 576 -10.98 4.85 -5.01
N ASP A 577 -12.11 4.55 -4.38
CA ASP A 577 -12.61 3.20 -4.17
C ASP A 577 -13.02 2.46 -5.46
N HIS A 578 -13.07 3.15 -6.61
CA HIS A 578 -13.47 2.56 -7.89
C HIS A 578 -12.31 2.34 -8.87
N HIS A 579 -11.13 2.94 -8.68
CA HIS A 579 -10.12 2.95 -9.74
C HIS A 579 -8.66 2.75 -9.32
N LEU A 580 -8.33 2.77 -8.02
CA LEU A 580 -6.92 2.61 -7.62
C LEU A 580 -6.32 1.30 -8.13
N GLY A 581 -7.05 0.19 -8.07
CA GLY A 581 -6.56 -1.11 -8.55
C GLY A 581 -6.38 -1.22 -10.06
N VAL A 582 -6.89 -0.26 -10.86
CA VAL A 582 -6.74 -0.26 -12.32
C VAL A 582 -5.28 -0.20 -12.74
N ILE A 583 -4.43 0.53 -12.01
CA ILE A 583 -3.00 0.64 -12.33
C ILE A 583 -2.33 -0.73 -12.23
N GLN A 584 -2.59 -1.47 -11.15
CA GLN A 584 -2.06 -2.83 -10.99
C GLN A 584 -2.58 -3.78 -12.06
N LEU A 585 -3.88 -3.69 -12.42
CA LEU A 585 -4.45 -4.50 -13.49
C LEU A 585 -3.78 -4.22 -14.84
N ILE A 586 -3.50 -2.96 -15.19
CA ILE A 586 -2.81 -2.62 -16.45
C ILE A 586 -1.39 -3.20 -16.46
N ARG A 587 -0.64 -3.05 -15.34
CA ARG A 587 0.73 -3.60 -15.20
C ARG A 587 0.74 -5.11 -15.40
N LYS A 588 -0.13 -5.81 -14.66
CA LYS A 588 -0.23 -7.28 -14.69
C LYS A 588 -0.81 -7.80 -16.00
N TRP A 589 -1.70 -7.05 -16.65
CA TRP A 589 -2.16 -7.35 -18.00
C TRP A 589 -1.01 -7.26 -19.01
N TYR A 590 -0.17 -6.23 -18.90
CA TYR A 590 0.96 -6.05 -19.79
C TYR A 590 2.01 -7.16 -19.63
N GLU A 591 2.31 -7.56 -18.39
CA GLU A 591 3.19 -8.70 -18.07
C GLU A 591 2.65 -10.00 -18.68
N ALA A 592 1.34 -10.29 -18.52
CA ALA A 592 0.73 -11.52 -19.01
C ALA A 592 0.56 -11.57 -20.55
N ASN A 593 0.45 -10.41 -21.21
CA ASN A 593 0.28 -10.30 -22.66
C ASN A 593 1.59 -9.85 -23.34
N GLY A 594 2.57 -10.75 -23.38
CA GLY A 594 3.88 -10.48 -24.01
C GLY A 594 3.88 -10.41 -25.54
N ASP A 595 2.78 -10.79 -26.21
CA ASP A 595 2.63 -10.96 -27.66
C ASP A 595 2.77 -9.68 -28.52
N LYS A 596 3.03 -8.52 -27.90
CA LYS A 596 3.22 -7.18 -28.50
C LYS A 596 2.07 -6.66 -29.38
N THR A 597 1.08 -7.48 -29.75
CA THR A 597 -0.04 -7.13 -30.62
C THR A 597 -1.33 -6.90 -29.84
N SER A 598 -1.54 -7.62 -28.74
CA SER A 598 -2.74 -7.47 -27.92
C SER A 598 -2.84 -6.06 -27.35
N CYS A 599 -4.06 -5.51 -27.29
CA CYS A 599 -4.36 -4.20 -26.73
C CYS A 599 -5.41 -4.31 -25.61
N LEU A 600 -5.29 -3.46 -24.59
CA LEU A 600 -6.27 -3.30 -23.51
C LEU A 600 -7.05 -2.01 -23.72
N THR A 601 -8.37 -2.09 -23.67
CA THR A 601 -9.23 -0.90 -23.78
C THR A 601 -9.63 -0.40 -22.40
N VAL A 602 -9.47 0.90 -22.13
CA VAL A 602 -9.94 1.56 -20.91
C VAL A 602 -10.99 2.59 -21.27
N ILE A 603 -12.22 2.38 -20.83
CA ILE A 603 -13.33 3.33 -20.98
C ILE A 603 -13.52 4.03 -19.64
N ALA A 604 -13.23 5.33 -19.57
CA ALA A 604 -13.19 6.03 -18.30
C ALA A 604 -13.45 7.53 -18.48
N PRO A 605 -13.74 8.29 -17.39
CA PRO A 605 -13.85 9.75 -17.48
C PRO A 605 -12.55 10.35 -18.00
N ARG A 606 -12.62 11.43 -18.79
CA ARG A 606 -11.41 12.12 -19.30
C ARG A 606 -10.40 12.43 -18.19
N VAL A 607 -10.89 12.78 -17.01
CA VAL A 607 -10.05 13.10 -15.86
C VAL A 607 -9.24 11.92 -15.30
N PHE A 608 -9.69 10.69 -15.52
CA PHE A 608 -8.91 9.49 -15.23
C PHE A 608 -7.76 9.32 -16.23
N ARG A 609 -7.95 9.70 -17.50
CA ARG A 609 -6.87 9.71 -18.52
C ARG A 609 -5.73 10.61 -18.07
N ASP A 610 -6.05 11.81 -17.60
CA ASP A 610 -5.03 12.77 -17.15
C ASP A 610 -4.26 12.23 -15.95
N TRP A 611 -4.96 11.66 -14.95
CA TRP A 611 -4.34 10.97 -13.81
C TRP A 611 -3.40 9.85 -14.26
N LEU A 612 -3.87 8.95 -15.11
CA LEU A 612 -3.10 7.84 -15.63
C LEU A 612 -1.87 8.33 -16.42
N ASN A 613 -2.02 9.39 -17.22
CA ASN A 613 -0.94 9.97 -18.01
C ASN A 613 0.15 10.62 -17.14
N GLU A 614 -0.23 11.26 -16.04
CA GLU A 614 0.72 11.80 -15.06
C GLU A 614 1.37 10.67 -14.26
N TYR A 615 0.62 9.64 -13.87
CA TYR A 615 1.19 8.50 -13.18
C TYR A 615 2.19 7.71 -14.03
N CYS A 616 1.93 7.53 -15.33
CA CYS A 616 2.87 6.91 -16.28
C CYS A 616 4.19 7.69 -16.45
N GLN A 617 4.30 8.92 -15.93
CA GLN A 617 5.57 9.66 -15.85
C GLN A 617 6.39 9.27 -14.61
N VAL A 618 5.76 8.69 -13.59
CA VAL A 618 6.40 8.24 -12.35
C VAL A 618 7.05 6.88 -12.54
N GLU A 619 6.35 5.93 -13.18
CA GLU A 619 6.86 4.59 -13.48
C GLU A 619 6.33 4.05 -14.82
N PHE A 620 6.97 2.99 -15.31
CA PHE A 620 6.46 2.26 -16.47
C PHE A 620 5.29 1.35 -16.08
N VAL A 621 4.08 1.74 -16.47
CA VAL A 621 2.84 0.97 -16.23
C VAL A 621 2.55 -0.01 -17.38
N GLY A 622 3.04 0.29 -18.58
CA GLY A 622 2.81 -0.49 -19.79
C GLY A 622 3.01 0.35 -21.06
N ASN A 623 2.95 -0.29 -22.23
CA ASN A 623 3.10 0.42 -23.50
C ASN A 623 1.84 1.23 -23.84
N ARG A 624 1.96 2.56 -23.89
CA ARG A 624 0.86 3.48 -24.21
C ARG A 624 0.22 3.22 -25.58
N ARG A 625 0.94 2.63 -26.54
CA ARG A 625 0.36 2.25 -27.85
C ARG A 625 -0.60 1.07 -27.74
N ARG A 626 -0.41 0.20 -26.73
CA ARG A 626 -1.24 -0.99 -26.47
C ARG A 626 -2.40 -0.70 -25.52
N LEU A 627 -2.39 0.44 -24.84
CA LEU A 627 -3.48 0.90 -23.99
C LEU A 627 -4.37 1.87 -24.77
N LYS A 628 -5.58 1.44 -25.13
CA LYS A 628 -6.54 2.23 -25.91
C LYS A 628 -7.55 2.88 -24.97
N PHE A 629 -7.48 4.19 -24.83
CA PHE A 629 -8.39 4.91 -23.94
C PHE A 629 -9.57 5.48 -24.70
N ILE A 630 -10.79 5.31 -24.19
CA ILE A 630 -12.01 5.93 -24.70
C ILE A 630 -12.63 6.78 -23.59
N SER A 631 -12.96 8.04 -23.88
CA SER A 631 -13.59 8.91 -22.89
C SER A 631 -15.08 8.62 -22.77
N ASN A 632 -15.60 8.48 -21.56
CA ASN A 632 -17.04 8.33 -21.32
C ASN A 632 -17.85 9.48 -21.95
N GLU A 633 -17.32 10.71 -21.86
CA GLU A 633 -17.88 11.94 -22.42
C GLU A 633 -18.08 11.87 -23.95
N ASN A 634 -17.11 11.27 -24.65
CA ASN A 634 -17.10 11.20 -26.11
C ASN A 634 -18.13 10.19 -26.63
N LEU A 635 -18.37 9.11 -25.87
CA LEU A 635 -19.40 8.12 -26.19
C LEU A 635 -20.82 8.63 -25.92
N LEU A 636 -21.00 9.52 -24.93
CA LEU A 636 -22.31 10.09 -24.60
C LEU A 636 -22.83 11.09 -25.63
N THR A 637 -21.95 11.95 -26.15
CA THR A 637 -22.38 13.16 -26.87
C THR A 637 -22.67 12.93 -28.36
N HIS A 638 -22.36 11.74 -28.91
CA HIS A 638 -22.36 11.43 -30.36
C HIS A 638 -21.65 12.47 -31.25
N ARG A 639 -20.98 13.48 -30.66
CA ARG A 639 -20.30 14.58 -31.33
C ARG A 639 -18.81 14.27 -31.30
N GLN A 640 -18.24 14.12 -32.50
CA GLN A 640 -16.79 13.99 -32.78
C GLN A 640 -16.05 13.13 -31.74
N ALA A 641 -16.43 11.87 -31.59
CA ALA A 641 -15.48 10.90 -31.06
C ALA A 641 -14.27 10.89 -32.00
N TYR A 642 -13.07 11.14 -31.45
CA TYR A 642 -11.83 11.16 -32.23
C TYR A 642 -11.69 9.84 -33.03
N PRO A 643 -11.18 9.86 -34.27
CA PRO A 643 -11.08 8.67 -35.11
C PRO A 643 -10.40 7.47 -34.41
N ASP A 644 -9.39 7.73 -33.58
CA ASP A 644 -8.70 6.72 -32.80
C ASP A 644 -9.58 6.07 -31.72
N GLU A 645 -10.43 6.85 -31.05
CA GLU A 645 -11.36 6.34 -30.03
C GLU A 645 -12.48 5.51 -30.67
N MET A 646 -12.98 5.92 -31.84
CA MET A 646 -13.94 5.12 -32.60
C MET A 646 -13.35 3.81 -33.09
N THR A 647 -12.09 3.83 -33.53
CA THR A 647 -11.36 2.62 -33.91
C THR A 647 -11.18 1.70 -32.71
N ALA A 648 -10.79 2.24 -31.55
CA ALA A 648 -10.71 1.48 -30.31
C ALA A 648 -12.07 0.90 -29.88
N LEU A 649 -13.15 1.68 -30.01
CA LEU A 649 -14.52 1.24 -29.70
C LEU A 649 -14.94 0.07 -30.61
N ASN A 650 -14.72 0.19 -31.91
CA ASN A 650 -15.05 -0.87 -32.87
C ASN A 650 -14.24 -2.14 -32.59
N ASN A 651 -12.95 -2.00 -32.24
CA ASN A 651 -12.09 -3.12 -31.90
C ASN A 651 -12.55 -3.83 -30.62
N VAL A 652 -12.91 -3.09 -29.56
CA VAL A 652 -13.38 -3.71 -28.32
C VAL A 652 -14.77 -4.35 -28.48
N LYS A 653 -15.66 -3.71 -29.26
CA LYS A 653 -16.96 -4.28 -29.62
C LYS A 653 -16.79 -5.62 -30.35
N LYS A 654 -15.96 -5.65 -31.38
CA LYS A 654 -15.64 -6.88 -32.13
C LYS A 654 -15.01 -7.95 -31.25
N ARG A 655 -14.07 -7.57 -30.37
CA ARG A 655 -13.38 -8.51 -29.48
C ARG A 655 -14.34 -9.15 -28.46
N LEU A 656 -15.23 -8.34 -27.88
CA LEU A 656 -16.12 -8.77 -26.79
C LEU A 656 -17.55 -9.10 -27.24
N GLY A 657 -17.81 -9.15 -28.55
CA GLY A 657 -19.13 -9.47 -29.12
C GLY A 657 -20.21 -8.42 -28.80
N PHE A 658 -19.85 -7.17 -28.56
CA PHE A 658 -20.80 -6.13 -28.19
C PHE A 658 -21.43 -5.45 -29.40
N SER A 659 -22.76 -5.47 -29.48
CA SER A 659 -23.56 -4.68 -30.42
C SER A 659 -23.71 -3.23 -29.95
N LEU A 660 -23.76 -3.00 -28.63
CA LEU A 660 -23.84 -1.66 -28.01
C LEU A 660 -22.87 -1.55 -26.83
N VAL A 661 -22.17 -0.42 -26.74
CA VAL A 661 -21.42 0.02 -25.56
C VAL A 661 -21.75 1.48 -25.35
N ARG A 662 -22.54 1.77 -24.31
CA ARG A 662 -23.06 3.12 -24.07
C ARG A 662 -22.94 3.50 -22.59
N PRO A 663 -22.03 4.42 -22.23
CA PRO A 663 -22.06 5.04 -20.91
C PRO A 663 -23.32 5.91 -20.77
N ILE A 664 -23.81 6.06 -19.55
CA ILE A 664 -24.98 6.87 -19.19
C ILE A 664 -24.58 7.77 -18.03
N GLU A 665 -24.84 9.07 -18.09
CA GLU A 665 -24.56 9.97 -16.96
C GLU A 665 -25.45 9.61 -15.76
N VAL A 666 -24.87 9.55 -14.56
CA VAL A 666 -25.60 9.22 -13.32
C VAL A 666 -25.54 10.35 -12.30
N ILE A 667 -26.59 10.43 -11.48
CA ILE A 667 -26.71 11.42 -10.39
C ILE A 667 -25.84 10.97 -9.21
N HIS A 668 -24.58 11.38 -9.21
CA HIS A 668 -23.64 11.08 -8.12
C HIS A 668 -22.61 12.20 -7.95
N CYS A 669 -21.43 12.07 -8.56
CA CYS A 669 -20.41 13.10 -8.63
C CYS A 669 -20.24 13.63 -10.06
N ARG A 670 -19.42 14.67 -10.22
CA ARG A 670 -19.13 15.20 -11.56
C ARG A 670 -18.40 14.14 -12.38
N TRP A 671 -18.83 13.95 -13.63
CA TRP A 671 -18.29 12.93 -14.54
C TRP A 671 -18.47 11.50 -14.00
N ALA A 672 -19.66 11.22 -13.49
CA ALA A 672 -20.06 9.88 -13.07
C ALA A 672 -20.93 9.22 -14.13
N TYR A 673 -20.63 7.95 -14.42
CA TYR A 673 -21.27 7.20 -15.47
C TYR A 673 -21.65 5.78 -15.03
N GLY A 674 -22.81 5.30 -15.46
CA GLY A 674 -23.14 3.88 -15.57
C GLY A 674 -22.83 3.36 -16.97
N LEU A 675 -22.95 2.05 -17.21
CA LEU A 675 -22.60 1.43 -18.48
C LEU A 675 -23.68 0.46 -18.96
N SER A 676 -24.35 0.79 -20.05
CA SER A 676 -25.23 -0.16 -20.76
C SER A 676 -24.46 -0.84 -21.89
N ILE A 677 -24.32 -2.16 -21.82
CA ILE A 677 -23.79 -3.01 -22.90
C ILE A 677 -24.86 -3.97 -23.43
N GLU A 678 -24.88 -4.17 -24.74
CA GLU A 678 -25.70 -5.19 -25.40
C GLU A 678 -24.76 -6.09 -26.21
N HIS A 679 -24.97 -7.39 -26.13
CA HIS A 679 -24.17 -8.39 -26.82
C HIS A 679 -24.88 -8.88 -28.09
N GLU A 680 -24.13 -9.31 -29.08
CA GLU A 680 -24.64 -9.84 -30.37
C GLU A 680 -25.53 -11.08 -30.16
N ASN A 681 -25.28 -11.84 -29.09
CA ASN A 681 -26.10 -13.00 -28.70
C ASN A 681 -27.45 -12.61 -28.03
N GLY A 682 -27.77 -11.31 -27.89
CA GLY A 682 -29.09 -10.84 -27.47
C GLY A 682 -29.27 -10.56 -25.97
N TRP A 683 -28.21 -10.65 -25.16
CA TRP A 683 -28.25 -10.30 -23.74
C TRP A 683 -27.78 -8.86 -23.48
N LYS A 684 -28.15 -8.33 -22.32
CA LYS A 684 -27.87 -6.95 -21.91
C LYS A 684 -27.41 -6.89 -20.46
N LEU A 685 -26.44 -6.02 -20.19
CA LEU A 685 -25.98 -5.67 -18.85
C LEU A 685 -25.98 -4.14 -18.70
N VAL A 686 -26.37 -3.64 -17.53
CA VAL A 686 -26.51 -2.20 -17.21
C VAL A 686 -25.80 -1.88 -15.90
#